data_AF-A0A7D8YZG2-F1
#
_entry.id   AF-A0A7D8YZG2-F1
#
_cell.length_a   1.000
_cell.length_b   1.000
_cell.length_c   1.000
_cell.angle_alpha   90.00
_cell.angle_beta   90.00
_cell.angle_gamma   90.00
#
_symmetry.space_group_name_H-M   'P 1'
#
loop_
_entity.id
_entity.type
_entity.pdbx_description
1 polymer ?
#
loop_
_entity_poly.entity_id
_entity_poly.type
_entity_poly.pdbx_seq_one_letter_code
_entity_poly.pdbx_strand_id
1 'polypeptide(L)'
;MIRSAWSNDFPRPFRSWRGHRGIVAALLLIGCVAFAPLAIRCLATEPRPESSGGVNEAVLLRLQADMNYLASDELAGRDVGSPGIEAAARHIAESFTTSGLQTDLFDSEPFQNFKIPVGSELGAPERNRFVIRLGQSSESSASESPAVESASQPDANENAEAGGNGDQTDANQPDDDQTDDDQTDSPTEQASGAQPASAASRLTEAAAGEPFTAKLERDFRPLAIGGNVAASGPLLFAGYGITAEDRNYDDYASISAEGAVVLILRKEPPRPGDAARGRDSRHAYFETKVRNAAEHGAAAVLLINDAGSVDDAAAGVVARIERERQGIDELQRKIDLLPPEAVNVRATLASRRGEIESMIQQLERDLEVAKEGLLDIGGAGNRVFVKELPVLSISRTLASELIFRAHGKTLDELQAEIDQQGQPQSLVLDATVELETEVTAAEASAYNVLGVLPGRGRLADQTVVVGAHYDHVGMGGPGSLAPGTIAVHNGADDNASGTTVMLASVDQIRDRLAEIEDHRRVVFIAFTAEERGLLGSEHYVRNPRFPLESTVAMLNLDMVGRLADNDLTVYGTGTSPGFDELLDRVNEKTGFSLFKVPSGYGPSDHQSFYQHKIPVLFFFTGLHSDYHRPSDTADKINFEGMARITEIATLVASEFATTETPPEYAETTRDVKIRQQSKAYLGVSLRDVTNEEFARFAPPPDQLAQPDAVHPRGAIVTDVAEGSPAESAGIRAADRVVKLAGRELVGVPDLVESIGSQSVNAKVTLELDRSGERVEVTVTLQKRPGD
;
A
#
# COMPACT_ATOMS: atom_id res chain seq x y z
N MET A 1 -25.25 -39.10 -22.51
CA MET A 1 -25.62 -39.56 -23.87
C MET A 1 -26.61 -38.56 -24.45
N ILE A 2 -26.32 -38.08 -25.68
CA ILE A 2 -27.18 -37.31 -26.62
C ILE A 2 -27.45 -35.85 -26.18
N ARG A 3 -26.73 -34.82 -26.65
CA ARG A 3 -26.60 -34.17 -27.99
C ARG A 3 -27.84 -33.43 -28.52
N SER A 4 -27.61 -32.12 -28.79
CA SER A 4 -28.11 -31.29 -29.91
C SER A 4 -29.62 -30.93 -29.92
N ALA A 5 -30.07 -29.76 -30.40
CA ALA A 5 -29.51 -28.92 -31.45
C ALA A 5 -29.96 -27.45 -31.33
N TRP A 6 -29.09 -26.59 -31.85
CA TRP A 6 -29.38 -25.22 -32.29
C TRP A 6 -30.28 -25.23 -33.53
N SER A 7 -31.17 -24.24 -33.64
CA SER A 7 -31.60 -23.71 -34.94
C SER A 7 -31.89 -22.22 -34.82
N ASN A 8 -31.05 -21.43 -35.47
CA ASN A 8 -31.33 -20.05 -35.88
C ASN A 8 -32.49 -20.05 -36.87
N ASP A 9 -33.40 -19.08 -36.77
CA ASP A 9 -34.02 -18.47 -37.95
C ASP A 9 -34.65 -17.11 -37.59
N PHE A 10 -34.07 -16.05 -38.15
CA PHE A 10 -34.65 -14.72 -38.25
C PHE A 10 -35.73 -14.71 -39.34
N PRO A 11 -36.78 -13.86 -39.22
CA PRO A 11 -36.93 -12.84 -40.26
C PRO A 11 -37.46 -11.48 -39.76
N ARG A 12 -36.98 -10.42 -40.43
CA ARG A 12 -37.60 -9.10 -40.61
C ARG A 12 -37.55 -8.80 -42.13
N PRO A 13 -38.18 -7.74 -42.70
CA PRO A 13 -39.17 -6.78 -42.18
C PRO A 13 -40.32 -6.43 -43.20
N PHE A 14 -41.12 -5.40 -42.84
CA PHE A 14 -41.88 -4.43 -43.68
C PHE A 14 -43.37 -4.65 -44.01
N ARG A 15 -44.23 -3.74 -43.47
CA ARG A 15 -45.07 -2.70 -44.16
C ARG A 15 -46.34 -2.38 -43.34
N SER A 16 -46.45 -1.18 -42.79
CA SER A 16 -47.17 0.02 -43.31
C SER A 16 -48.66 0.10 -42.96
N TRP A 17 -49.07 1.15 -42.24
CA TRP A 17 -50.43 1.69 -42.35
C TRP A 17 -50.48 3.21 -42.11
N ARG A 18 -51.03 3.93 -43.08
CA ARG A 18 -51.54 5.32 -43.02
C ARG A 18 -52.91 5.25 -42.32
N GLY A 19 -53.34 6.14 -41.43
CA GLY A 19 -53.46 7.60 -41.52
C GLY A 19 -54.93 7.95 -41.71
N HIS A 20 -55.52 8.85 -40.89
CA HIS A 20 -56.77 9.57 -41.18
C HIS A 20 -56.73 10.98 -40.57
N ARG A 21 -57.17 11.95 -41.38
CA ARG A 21 -57.23 13.40 -41.13
C ARG A 21 -58.64 13.79 -40.66
N GLY A 22 -58.73 14.90 -39.92
CA GLY A 22 -59.96 15.67 -39.72
C GLY A 22 -59.65 17.08 -39.20
N ILE A 23 -59.89 18.09 -40.06
CA ILE A 23 -59.69 19.55 -39.88
C ILE A 23 -61.07 20.19 -39.64
N VAL A 24 -61.14 21.35 -38.94
CA VAL A 24 -61.91 22.60 -39.23
C VAL A 24 -61.71 23.55 -38.02
N ALA A 25 -60.86 24.59 -38.12
CA ALA A 25 -61.15 26.01 -38.43
C ALA A 25 -61.75 26.78 -37.23
N ALA A 26 -61.58 28.08 -36.98
CA ALA A 26 -60.71 29.20 -37.39
C ALA A 26 -61.31 30.42 -36.65
N LEU A 27 -60.54 31.39 -36.16
CA LEU A 27 -60.96 32.81 -36.09
C LEU A 27 -59.76 33.74 -35.84
N LEU A 28 -59.67 34.75 -36.69
CA LEU A 28 -58.67 35.82 -36.82
C LEU A 28 -59.19 37.10 -36.15
N LEU A 29 -58.28 37.96 -35.65
CA LEU A 29 -58.27 39.43 -35.79
C LEU A 29 -56.95 40.00 -35.20
N ILE A 30 -55.99 40.41 -36.05
CA ILE A 30 -55.53 41.80 -36.34
C ILE A 30 -55.20 42.62 -35.08
N GLY A 31 -54.04 43.23 -34.86
CA GLY A 31 -52.84 43.51 -35.65
C GLY A 31 -52.09 44.69 -34.99
N CYS A 32 -50.76 44.73 -35.09
CA CYS A 32 -49.97 45.96 -35.22
C CYS A 32 -48.47 45.62 -35.31
N VAL A 33 -47.86 46.08 -36.38
CA VAL A 33 -46.47 45.89 -36.78
C VAL A 33 -45.63 47.02 -36.18
N ALA A 34 -44.54 46.68 -35.50
CA ALA A 34 -43.40 47.56 -35.29
C ALA A 34 -42.11 46.76 -35.53
N PHE A 35 -41.31 47.24 -36.48
CA PHE A 35 -40.00 46.71 -36.84
C PHE A 35 -38.98 46.99 -35.72
N ALA A 36 -38.26 45.96 -35.26
CA ALA A 36 -37.02 46.08 -34.49
C ALA A 36 -36.10 44.87 -34.83
N PRO A 37 -34.77 45.04 -34.80
CA PRO A 37 -33.83 44.17 -35.51
C PRO A 37 -33.65 42.80 -34.87
N LEU A 38 -33.36 41.81 -35.72
CA LEU A 38 -33.12 40.41 -35.40
C LEU A 38 -31.83 40.26 -34.56
N ALA A 39 -31.96 40.27 -33.23
CA ALA A 39 -30.92 39.80 -32.33
C ALA A 39 -31.04 38.27 -32.21
N ILE A 40 -29.99 37.57 -32.61
CA ILE A 40 -29.82 36.12 -32.39
C ILE A 40 -29.83 35.90 -30.87
N ARG A 41 -30.94 35.40 -30.33
CA ARG A 41 -31.01 34.88 -28.96
C ARG A 41 -30.23 33.58 -28.93
N CYS A 42 -28.97 33.63 -28.50
CA CYS A 42 -28.34 32.50 -27.85
C CYS A 42 -29.28 32.04 -26.74
N LEU A 43 -29.75 30.80 -26.82
CA LEU A 43 -30.28 30.09 -25.65
C LEU A 43 -29.07 29.84 -24.74
N ALA A 44 -28.69 30.88 -23.99
CA ALA A 44 -27.95 30.68 -22.76
C ALA A 44 -28.89 29.93 -21.83
N THR A 45 -28.53 28.70 -21.48
CA THR A 45 -29.03 28.04 -20.28
C THR A 45 -28.83 29.01 -19.13
N GLU A 46 -29.93 29.59 -18.63
CA GLU A 46 -29.85 30.39 -17.41
C GLU A 46 -29.25 29.51 -16.30
N PRO A 47 -28.24 30.00 -15.55
CA PRO A 47 -27.77 29.29 -14.38
C PRO A 47 -28.96 29.11 -13.45
N ARG A 48 -29.20 27.87 -13.01
CA ARG A 48 -30.11 27.58 -11.89
C ARG A 48 -29.71 28.49 -10.72
N PRO A 49 -30.67 29.05 -9.98
CA PRO A 49 -30.36 29.84 -8.81
C PRO A 49 -29.48 29.00 -7.88
N GLU A 50 -28.31 29.52 -7.53
CA GLU A 50 -27.54 29.01 -6.40
C GLU A 50 -28.49 28.94 -5.20
N SER A 51 -28.62 27.76 -4.61
CA SER A 51 -29.45 27.53 -3.45
C SER A 51 -28.98 28.44 -2.32
N SER A 52 -29.72 29.52 -2.09
CA SER A 52 -29.48 30.50 -1.03
C SER A 52 -29.90 29.96 0.34
N GLY A 53 -29.36 28.81 0.73
CA GLY A 53 -29.29 28.36 2.12
C GLY A 53 -27.84 28.49 2.55
N GLY A 54 -27.51 29.50 3.35
CA GLY A 54 -26.16 29.67 3.87
C GLY A 54 -25.72 28.40 4.60
N VAL A 55 -24.48 27.94 4.34
CA VAL A 55 -23.90 26.79 5.03
C VAL A 55 -23.96 27.03 6.53
N ASN A 56 -24.47 26.06 7.30
CA ASN A 56 -24.55 26.17 8.75
C ASN A 56 -23.12 26.26 9.33
N GLU A 57 -22.73 27.45 9.77
CA GLU A 57 -21.37 27.74 10.25
C GLU A 57 -20.96 26.85 11.43
N ALA A 58 -21.89 26.52 12.33
CA ALA A 58 -21.61 25.61 13.45
C ALA A 58 -21.29 24.19 12.96
N VAL A 59 -21.98 23.71 11.92
CA VAL A 59 -21.70 22.41 11.30
C VAL A 59 -20.34 22.45 10.61
N LEU A 60 -20.03 23.52 9.88
CA LEU A 60 -18.74 23.66 9.20
C LEU A 60 -17.57 23.69 10.19
N LEU A 61 -17.68 24.43 11.29
CA LEU A 61 -16.67 24.43 12.36
C LEU A 61 -16.51 23.06 13.01
N ARG A 62 -17.62 22.35 13.23
CA ARG A 62 -17.60 20.98 13.77
C ARG A 62 -16.86 20.02 12.82
N LEU A 63 -17.21 20.07 11.53
CA LEU A 63 -16.58 19.25 10.50
C LEU A 63 -15.07 19.52 10.43
N GLN A 64 -14.65 20.79 10.47
CA GLN A 64 -13.23 21.14 10.44
C GLN A 64 -12.49 20.65 11.70
N ALA A 65 -13.08 20.82 12.89
CA ALA A 65 -12.46 20.38 14.14
C ALA A 65 -12.25 18.86 14.19
N ASP A 66 -13.28 18.09 13.84
CA ASP A 66 -13.19 16.62 13.82
C ASP A 66 -12.26 16.14 12.72
N MET A 67 -12.32 16.71 11.50
CA MET A 67 -11.43 16.35 10.40
C MET A 67 -9.96 16.60 10.74
N ASN A 68 -9.65 17.78 11.29
CA ASN A 68 -8.27 18.15 11.63
C ASN A 68 -7.67 17.25 12.72
N TYR A 69 -8.50 16.69 13.60
CA TYR A 69 -8.04 15.72 14.59
C TYR A 69 -7.97 14.31 14.02
N LEU A 70 -9.06 13.84 13.40
CA LEU A 70 -9.15 12.48 12.90
C LEU A 70 -8.11 12.23 11.81
N ALA A 71 -7.88 13.18 10.90
CA ALA A 71 -6.88 13.06 9.83
C ALA A 71 -5.50 13.63 10.21
N SER A 72 -5.17 13.74 11.50
CA SER A 72 -3.92 14.35 11.94
C SER A 72 -2.73 13.37 11.91
N ASP A 73 -1.51 13.90 11.77
CA ASP A 73 -0.28 13.08 11.79
C ASP A 73 -0.07 12.41 13.15
N GLU A 74 -0.58 13.02 14.23
CA GLU A 74 -0.52 12.46 15.59
C GLU A 74 -1.27 11.11 15.69
N LEU A 75 -2.28 10.89 14.86
CA LEU A 75 -3.02 9.62 14.82
C LEU A 75 -2.38 8.57 13.91
N ALA A 76 -1.24 8.89 13.28
CA ALA A 76 -0.38 7.96 12.54
C ALA A 76 -1.15 7.04 11.56
N GLY A 77 -2.19 7.59 10.93
CA GLY A 77 -3.01 6.90 9.92
C GLY A 77 -3.93 5.81 10.44
N ARG A 78 -4.15 5.73 11.76
CA ARG A 78 -5.21 4.93 12.39
C ARG A 78 -5.24 3.45 11.94
N ASP A 79 -4.08 2.81 11.81
CA ASP A 79 -4.04 1.36 11.56
C ASP A 79 -4.57 0.59 12.76
N VAL A 80 -5.18 -0.56 12.48
CA VAL A 80 -5.82 -1.37 13.52
C VAL A 80 -4.78 -1.90 14.49
N GLY A 81 -5.04 -1.74 15.79
CA GLY A 81 -4.12 -2.08 16.87
C GLY A 81 -3.05 -1.01 17.16
N SER A 82 -3.06 0.13 16.46
CA SER A 82 -2.17 1.26 16.74
C SER A 82 -2.67 2.16 17.89
N PRO A 83 -1.79 2.90 18.59
CA PRO A 83 -2.24 3.93 19.53
C PRO A 83 -3.10 5.02 18.88
N GLY A 84 -2.91 5.27 17.58
CA GLY A 84 -3.66 6.26 16.80
C GLY A 84 -5.13 5.90 16.64
N ILE A 85 -5.45 4.63 16.32
CA ILE A 85 -6.84 4.17 16.24
C ILE A 85 -7.52 4.23 17.62
N GLU A 86 -6.78 3.97 18.69
CA GLU A 86 -7.32 4.05 20.05
C GLU A 86 -7.65 5.49 20.47
N ALA A 87 -6.80 6.44 20.09
CA ALA A 87 -7.06 7.86 20.31
C ALA A 87 -8.25 8.35 19.47
N ALA A 88 -8.35 7.95 18.20
CA ALA A 88 -9.50 8.25 17.34
C ALA A 88 -10.81 7.74 17.94
N ALA A 89 -10.82 6.51 18.43
CA ALA A 89 -12.01 5.90 19.02
C ALA A 89 -12.47 6.60 20.30
N ARG A 90 -11.54 7.05 21.15
CA ARG A 90 -11.85 7.86 22.34
C ARG A 90 -12.44 9.22 21.95
N HIS A 91 -11.89 9.90 20.95
CA HIS A 91 -12.45 11.15 20.43
C HIS A 91 -13.89 10.99 19.93
N ILE A 92 -14.16 9.90 19.18
CA ILE A 92 -15.51 9.58 18.71
C ILE A 92 -16.46 9.31 19.88
N ALA A 93 -16.04 8.52 20.88
CA ALA A 93 -16.82 8.23 22.08
C ALA A 93 -17.13 9.50 22.90
N GLU A 94 -16.15 10.38 23.07
CA GLU A 94 -16.30 11.69 23.73
C GLU A 94 -17.27 12.59 22.95
N SER A 95 -17.19 12.58 21.62
CA SER A 95 -18.12 13.29 20.76
C SER A 95 -19.56 12.78 20.94
N PHE A 96 -19.79 11.47 20.90
CA PHE A 96 -21.12 10.89 21.12
C PHE A 96 -21.67 11.27 22.50
N THR A 97 -20.85 11.19 23.53
CA THR A 97 -21.22 11.57 24.91
C THR A 97 -21.59 13.05 24.99
N THR A 98 -20.79 13.93 24.36
CA THR A 98 -21.02 15.38 24.35
C THR A 98 -22.30 15.76 23.60
N SER A 99 -22.64 15.03 22.53
CA SER A 99 -23.91 15.17 21.81
C SER A 99 -25.10 14.51 22.52
N GLY A 100 -24.90 13.98 23.73
CA GLY A 100 -25.96 13.44 24.58
C GLY A 100 -26.48 12.07 24.16
N LEU A 101 -25.69 11.30 23.40
CA LEU A 101 -26.03 9.92 23.08
C LEU A 101 -25.76 9.00 24.27
N GLN A 102 -26.51 7.90 24.33
CA GLN A 102 -26.25 6.82 25.27
C GLN A 102 -25.00 6.05 24.82
N THR A 103 -23.99 5.98 25.69
CA THR A 103 -22.69 5.34 25.45
C THR A 103 -22.36 4.21 26.43
N ASP A 104 -23.21 3.93 27.43
CA ASP A 104 -23.05 2.84 28.39
C ASP A 104 -23.55 1.49 27.83
N LEU A 105 -22.98 1.05 26.71
CA LEU A 105 -23.55 0.01 25.86
C LEU A 105 -22.96 -1.38 26.09
N PHE A 106 -21.66 -1.47 26.39
CA PHE A 106 -20.89 -2.70 26.57
C PHE A 106 -20.08 -2.59 27.86
N ASP A 107 -20.51 -3.27 28.93
CA ASP A 107 -19.88 -3.14 30.26
C ASP A 107 -19.74 -1.69 30.76
N SER A 108 -20.73 -0.84 30.43
CA SER A 108 -20.77 0.61 30.69
C SER A 108 -19.83 1.47 29.83
N GLU A 109 -19.31 0.90 28.74
CA GLU A 109 -18.45 1.57 27.76
C GLU A 109 -19.11 1.60 26.35
N PRO A 110 -18.69 2.52 25.46
CA PRO A 110 -19.23 2.60 24.10
C PRO A 110 -18.62 1.57 23.13
N PHE A 111 -17.65 0.77 23.61
CA PHE A 111 -16.77 -0.03 22.76
C PHE A 111 -17.26 -1.48 22.63
N GLN A 112 -17.63 -1.88 21.41
CA GLN A 112 -17.84 -3.28 21.07
C GLN A 112 -16.48 -3.92 20.75
N ASN A 113 -15.87 -4.57 21.74
CA ASN A 113 -14.54 -5.18 21.61
C ASN A 113 -14.55 -6.53 20.90
N PHE A 114 -13.58 -6.76 20.01
CA PHE A 114 -13.33 -8.04 19.34
C PHE A 114 -11.86 -8.21 18.96
N LYS A 115 -11.49 -9.43 18.54
CA LYS A 115 -10.16 -9.76 18.05
C LYS A 115 -10.19 -9.88 16.53
N ILE A 116 -9.17 -9.33 15.87
CA ILE A 116 -8.98 -9.50 14.43
C ILE A 116 -7.60 -10.08 14.13
N PRO A 117 -7.46 -10.87 13.06
CA PRO A 117 -6.16 -11.27 12.57
C PRO A 117 -5.44 -10.06 11.96
N VAL A 118 -4.28 -9.68 12.51
CA VAL A 118 -3.43 -8.61 11.97
C VAL A 118 -2.24 -9.11 11.16
N GLY A 119 -2.04 -10.43 11.12
CA GLY A 119 -0.99 -11.06 10.35
C GLY A 119 -0.65 -12.42 10.94
N SER A 120 0.64 -12.71 11.02
CA SER A 120 1.15 -13.96 11.56
C SER A 120 2.34 -13.68 12.46
N GLU A 121 2.43 -14.43 13.56
CA GLU A 121 3.49 -14.35 14.55
C GLU A 121 4.11 -15.73 14.79
N LEU A 122 5.28 -15.75 15.42
CA LEU A 122 5.89 -17.02 15.81
C LEU A 122 5.07 -17.66 16.92
N GLY A 123 4.80 -18.94 16.77
CA GLY A 123 4.36 -19.80 17.87
C GLY A 123 5.49 -20.03 18.88
N ALA A 124 5.37 -21.08 19.68
CA ALA A 124 6.32 -21.31 20.76
C ALA A 124 7.74 -21.54 20.21
N PRO A 125 8.79 -20.88 20.75
CA PRO A 125 10.15 -21.00 20.22
C PRO A 125 10.67 -22.44 20.12
N GLU A 126 10.27 -23.31 21.03
CA GLU A 126 10.63 -24.74 21.04
C GLU A 126 9.98 -25.54 19.89
N ARG A 127 8.93 -25.00 19.27
CA ARG A 127 8.24 -25.55 18.09
C ARG A 127 8.76 -24.94 16.78
N ASN A 128 9.79 -24.11 16.86
CA ASN A 128 10.45 -23.45 15.73
C ASN A 128 11.94 -23.79 15.73
N ARG A 129 12.30 -24.88 15.05
CA ARG A 129 13.66 -25.45 15.09
C ARG A 129 14.21 -25.66 13.69
N PHE A 130 15.51 -25.40 13.51
CA PHE A 130 16.24 -25.72 12.29
C PHE A 130 17.64 -26.25 12.66
N VAL A 131 17.85 -27.53 12.43
CA VAL A 131 19.08 -28.26 12.78
C VAL A 131 19.71 -28.83 11.53
N ILE A 132 21.02 -28.60 11.37
CA ILE A 132 21.80 -28.99 10.21
C ILE A 132 22.87 -29.98 10.65
N ARG A 133 22.90 -31.15 10.01
CA ARG A 133 23.96 -32.16 10.16
C ARG A 133 24.80 -32.17 8.90
N LEU A 134 26.04 -31.74 9.03
CA LEU A 134 26.99 -31.69 7.93
C LEU A 134 27.58 -33.09 7.64
N GLY A 135 27.85 -33.41 6.39
CA GLY A 135 28.59 -34.61 6.01
C GLY A 135 30.05 -34.57 6.46
N GLN A 136 30.63 -35.76 6.64
CA GLN A 136 32.05 -35.91 7.00
C GLN A 136 32.92 -35.58 5.79
N SER A 137 33.77 -34.56 5.92
CA SER A 137 34.80 -34.29 4.91
C SER A 137 35.73 -35.49 4.81
N SER A 138 35.81 -36.13 3.65
CA SER A 138 36.85 -37.11 3.36
C SER A 138 38.19 -36.40 3.32
N GLU A 139 38.89 -36.32 4.45
CA GLU A 139 40.32 -36.06 4.43
C GLU A 139 40.99 -37.18 3.64
N SER A 140 41.75 -36.76 2.62
CA SER A 140 42.65 -37.56 1.81
C SER A 140 43.21 -38.76 2.59
N SER A 141 42.80 -39.97 2.22
CA SER A 141 43.44 -41.20 2.62
C SER A 141 44.85 -41.26 2.01
N ALA A 142 45.82 -40.64 2.68
CA ALA A 142 47.22 -40.97 2.47
C ALA A 142 47.39 -42.44 2.87
N SER A 143 47.66 -43.30 1.89
CA SER A 143 47.90 -44.71 2.09
C SER A 143 49.20 -44.91 2.87
N GLU A 144 49.11 -45.08 4.19
CA GLU A 144 50.16 -45.78 4.92
C GLU A 144 49.94 -47.28 4.74
N SER A 145 50.78 -47.88 3.89
CA SER A 145 50.97 -49.33 3.86
C SER A 145 51.72 -49.78 5.12
N PRO A 146 51.39 -50.95 5.70
CA PRO A 146 51.93 -51.36 6.98
C PRO A 146 53.39 -51.81 6.88
N ALA A 147 54.18 -51.40 7.86
CA ALA A 147 55.57 -51.79 8.04
C ALA A 147 55.71 -53.31 8.21
N VAL A 148 56.63 -53.90 7.45
CA VAL A 148 57.18 -55.24 7.68
C VAL A 148 58.63 -55.07 8.13
N GLU A 149 58.93 -55.50 9.35
CA GLU A 149 60.29 -55.70 9.84
C GLU A 149 60.99 -56.81 9.04
N SER A 150 62.19 -56.54 8.50
CA SER A 150 63.31 -57.49 8.64
C SER A 150 64.66 -56.82 8.34
N ALA A 151 65.61 -57.11 9.23
CA ALA A 151 66.99 -56.68 9.30
C ALA A 151 67.84 -56.81 8.01
N SER A 152 68.77 -55.88 7.80
CA SER A 152 70.23 -56.14 7.74
C SER A 152 71.04 -54.84 7.51
N GLN A 153 72.15 -54.71 8.25
CA GLN A 153 73.19 -53.66 8.17
C GLN A 153 74.04 -53.78 6.87
N PRO A 154 75.17 -53.04 6.73
CA PRO A 154 75.36 -51.58 6.63
C PRO A 154 76.13 -51.23 5.33
N ASP A 155 76.36 -49.95 5.02
CA ASP A 155 77.70 -49.44 4.64
C ASP A 155 77.73 -47.94 4.25
N ALA A 156 78.66 -47.26 4.91
CA ALA A 156 79.66 -46.30 4.43
C ALA A 156 79.31 -45.00 3.65
N ASN A 157 80.02 -43.97 4.11
CA ASN A 157 80.56 -42.81 3.37
C ASN A 157 79.59 -41.68 2.99
N GLU A 158 79.93 -40.41 3.08
CA GLU A 158 81.10 -39.67 3.60
C GLU A 158 80.72 -38.18 3.45
N ASN A 159 81.21 -37.32 4.35
CA ASN A 159 81.66 -35.94 4.10
C ASN A 159 80.69 -34.91 3.46
N ALA A 160 80.69 -33.63 3.79
CA ALA A 160 81.43 -32.84 4.76
C ALA A 160 80.89 -31.40 4.63
N GLU A 161 80.91 -30.68 5.75
CA GLU A 161 81.30 -29.26 5.86
C GLU A 161 80.43 -28.18 5.19
N ALA A 162 80.40 -26.94 5.67
CA ALA A 162 80.71 -26.31 6.95
C ALA A 162 80.40 -24.81 6.79
N GLY A 163 79.99 -24.18 7.89
CA GLY A 163 80.22 -22.75 8.16
C GLY A 163 79.27 -21.77 7.46
N GLY A 164 78.79 -20.72 8.09
CA GLY A 164 79.13 -20.17 9.39
C GLY A 164 78.64 -18.73 9.48
N ASN A 165 78.01 -18.44 10.62
CA ASN A 165 77.56 -17.16 11.18
C ASN A 165 78.32 -15.87 10.86
N GLY A 166 77.60 -14.76 11.07
CA GLY A 166 78.14 -13.53 11.68
C GLY A 166 77.58 -12.27 11.02
N ASP A 167 76.52 -11.64 11.51
CA ASP A 167 76.40 -10.80 12.72
C ASP A 167 76.65 -9.29 12.45
N GLN A 168 75.89 -8.52 13.23
CA GLN A 168 75.46 -7.12 13.25
C GLN A 168 76.51 -6.01 13.04
N THR A 169 76.00 -4.83 12.68
CA THR A 169 76.05 -3.53 13.44
C THR A 169 75.74 -2.38 12.45
N ASP A 170 75.47 -1.14 12.81
CA ASP A 170 74.66 -0.43 13.83
C ASP A 170 74.84 1.08 13.48
N ALA A 171 73.80 1.90 13.72
CA ALA A 171 73.75 3.37 13.86
C ALA A 171 74.67 4.32 13.03
N ASN A 172 74.08 5.32 12.34
CA ASN A 172 74.17 6.73 12.76
C ASN A 172 73.31 7.71 11.92
N GLN A 173 72.68 8.63 12.63
CA GLN A 173 72.01 9.89 12.25
C GLN A 173 73.06 11.05 12.23
N PRO A 174 72.75 12.36 12.02
CA PRO A 174 71.52 13.05 11.59
C PRO A 174 71.75 14.28 10.63
N ASP A 175 70.66 15.04 10.42
CA ASP A 175 70.54 16.50 10.25
C ASP A 175 70.37 17.16 8.85
N ASP A 176 69.34 18.02 8.86
CA ASP A 176 69.15 19.33 8.22
C ASP A 176 68.68 19.46 6.75
N ASP A 177 67.42 19.92 6.64
CA ASP A 177 67.02 21.26 6.16
C ASP A 177 65.93 21.28 5.08
N GLN A 178 65.10 22.31 5.21
CA GLN A 178 63.83 22.59 4.53
C GLN A 178 64.02 22.92 3.04
N THR A 179 63.03 22.60 2.21
CA THR A 179 62.13 23.56 1.52
C THR A 179 61.44 22.93 0.30
N ASP A 180 60.12 23.11 0.27
CA ASP A 180 59.20 23.40 -0.83
C ASP A 180 59.43 22.85 -2.26
N ASP A 181 58.32 22.29 -2.74
CA ASP A 181 57.70 22.46 -4.07
C ASP A 181 57.50 21.23 -4.96
N ASP A 182 56.23 21.16 -5.38
CA ASP A 182 55.65 20.62 -6.60
C ASP A 182 55.45 19.10 -6.76
N GLN A 183 54.23 18.69 -6.40
CA GLN A 183 53.61 17.44 -6.83
C GLN A 183 53.20 17.53 -8.30
N THR A 184 53.90 16.80 -9.15
CA THR A 184 53.33 16.22 -10.38
C THR A 184 53.72 14.75 -10.43
N ASP A 185 52.74 13.87 -10.21
CA ASP A 185 52.41 12.79 -11.14
C ASP A 185 51.43 11.78 -10.51
N SER A 186 50.42 11.47 -11.32
CA SER A 186 49.35 10.49 -11.15
C SER A 186 49.82 9.11 -10.65
N PRO A 187 49.03 8.42 -9.82
CA PRO A 187 49.10 6.97 -9.75
C PRO A 187 47.80 6.33 -10.25
N THR A 188 47.93 5.62 -11.37
CA THR A 188 47.20 4.38 -11.63
C THR A 188 47.44 3.41 -10.48
N GLU A 189 46.49 3.28 -9.56
CA GLU A 189 46.44 2.15 -8.63
C GLU A 189 45.53 1.06 -9.19
N GLN A 190 46.18 -0.03 -9.58
CA GLN A 190 45.57 -1.36 -9.66
C GLN A 190 45.05 -1.71 -8.27
N ALA A 191 43.72 -1.79 -8.12
CA ALA A 191 43.09 -2.37 -6.95
C ALA A 191 43.43 -3.87 -6.91
N SER A 192 44.48 -4.21 -6.17
CA SER A 192 44.72 -5.57 -5.71
C SER A 192 43.60 -5.95 -4.73
N GLY A 193 42.97 -7.09 -4.96
CA GLY A 193 41.89 -7.63 -4.14
C GLY A 193 42.26 -7.65 -2.65
N ALA A 194 41.63 -6.77 -1.89
CA ALA A 194 41.57 -6.88 -0.44
C ALA A 194 40.41 -7.82 -0.10
N GLN A 195 40.74 -8.97 0.49
CA GLN A 195 39.75 -9.84 1.13
C GLN A 195 39.02 -9.03 2.22
N PRO A 196 37.69 -9.06 2.29
CA PRO A 196 36.98 -8.48 3.42
C PRO A 196 37.34 -9.29 4.68
N ALA A 197 37.52 -8.58 5.79
CA ALA A 197 37.82 -9.14 7.10
C ALA A 197 36.84 -10.28 7.45
N SER A 198 37.39 -11.44 7.82
CA SER A 198 36.63 -12.65 8.11
C SER A 198 35.71 -12.46 9.31
N ALA A 199 34.40 -12.33 9.09
CA ALA A 199 33.43 -12.74 10.08
C ALA A 199 33.70 -14.22 10.40
N ALA A 200 33.76 -14.58 11.70
CA ALA A 200 33.89 -15.99 12.09
C ALA A 200 32.72 -16.79 11.48
N SER A 201 33.02 -17.88 10.76
CA SER A 201 32.00 -18.70 10.10
C SER A 201 30.98 -19.23 11.13
N ARG A 202 29.69 -19.08 10.85
CA ARG A 202 28.60 -19.54 11.73
C ARG A 202 28.66 -21.05 11.94
N LEU A 203 29.08 -21.78 10.91
CA LEU A 203 29.26 -23.23 10.96
C LEU A 203 30.52 -23.68 11.73
N THR A 204 31.48 -22.78 12.03
CA THR A 204 32.69 -23.12 12.80
C THR A 204 32.48 -23.27 14.31
N GLU A 205 31.32 -22.86 14.84
CA GLU A 205 30.95 -23.13 16.24
C GLU A 205 30.57 -24.62 16.49
N ALA A 206 30.36 -25.41 15.43
CA ALA A 206 30.10 -26.85 15.55
C ALA A 206 31.41 -27.65 15.47
N ALA A 207 31.75 -28.40 16.52
CA ALA A 207 32.82 -29.38 16.47
C ALA A 207 32.54 -30.40 15.35
N ALA A 208 33.59 -30.90 14.71
CA ALA A 208 33.47 -31.86 13.61
C ALA A 208 32.57 -33.06 14.02
N GLY A 209 31.38 -33.15 13.42
CA GLY A 209 30.40 -34.22 13.66
C GLY A 209 29.19 -33.85 14.52
N GLU A 210 29.16 -32.69 15.19
CA GLU A 210 28.01 -32.22 15.96
C GLU A 210 26.98 -31.46 15.08
N PRO A 211 25.66 -31.60 15.34
CA PRO A 211 24.64 -30.85 14.63
C PRO A 211 24.72 -29.35 14.94
N PHE A 212 24.70 -28.52 13.90
CA PHE A 212 24.55 -27.08 14.04
C PHE A 212 23.07 -26.73 14.23
N THR A 213 22.74 -26.04 15.33
CA THR A 213 21.38 -25.51 15.56
C THR A 213 21.34 -24.05 15.15
N ALA A 214 20.62 -23.75 14.08
CA ALA A 214 20.44 -22.37 13.62
C ALA A 214 19.63 -21.57 14.66
N LYS A 215 19.96 -20.29 14.82
CA LYS A 215 19.25 -19.39 15.75
C LYS A 215 18.05 -18.75 15.06
N LEU A 216 16.88 -18.90 15.67
CA LEU A 216 15.64 -18.25 15.24
C LEU A 216 15.81 -16.72 15.19
N GLU A 217 15.21 -16.09 14.20
CA GLU A 217 15.29 -14.64 13.89
C GLU A 217 16.67 -14.09 13.50
N ARG A 218 17.73 -14.90 13.53
CA ARG A 218 19.08 -14.54 13.08
C ARG A 218 19.54 -15.31 11.87
N ASP A 219 19.34 -16.62 11.89
CA ASP A 219 19.78 -17.54 10.85
C ASP A 219 18.60 -18.02 10.00
N PHE A 220 17.40 -18.07 10.59
CA PHE A 220 16.18 -18.46 9.90
C PHE A 220 14.93 -17.85 10.54
N ARG A 221 13.85 -17.77 9.76
CA ARG A 221 12.50 -17.41 10.22
C ARG A 221 11.44 -18.29 9.53
N PRO A 222 10.54 -18.94 10.29
CA PRO A 222 9.32 -19.53 9.74
C PRO A 222 8.48 -18.51 8.97
N LEU A 223 7.85 -18.96 7.88
CA LEU A 223 7.00 -18.12 7.04
C LEU A 223 5.55 -18.61 7.07
N ALA A 224 4.60 -17.69 7.16
CA ALA A 224 3.16 -17.95 7.24
C ALA A 224 2.58 -18.62 5.99
N ILE A 225 3.33 -18.63 4.88
CA ILE A 225 2.99 -19.35 3.66
C ILE A 225 3.12 -20.89 3.82
N GLY A 226 3.91 -21.34 4.78
CA GLY A 226 4.19 -22.75 5.07
C GLY A 226 3.27 -23.36 6.13
N GLY A 227 3.26 -24.68 6.19
CA GLY A 227 2.55 -25.44 7.20
C GLY A 227 3.25 -25.44 8.57
N ASN A 228 2.48 -25.68 9.65
CA ASN A 228 3.01 -25.93 10.99
C ASN A 228 3.30 -27.42 11.18
N VAL A 229 4.48 -27.87 10.75
CA VAL A 229 4.83 -29.29 10.67
C VAL A 229 6.33 -29.49 10.77
N ALA A 230 6.75 -30.69 11.22
CA ALA A 230 8.15 -31.10 11.22
C ALA A 230 8.52 -31.82 9.92
N ALA A 231 9.72 -31.56 9.40
CA ALA A 231 10.27 -32.21 8.22
C ALA A 231 11.76 -32.51 8.40
N SER A 232 12.24 -33.51 7.66
CA SER A 232 13.66 -33.83 7.59
C SER A 232 14.01 -34.42 6.24
N GLY A 233 15.22 -34.16 5.76
CA GLY A 233 15.70 -34.67 4.48
C GLY A 233 17.09 -34.16 4.12
N PRO A 234 17.68 -34.69 3.04
CA PRO A 234 18.90 -34.12 2.46
C PRO A 234 18.65 -32.68 2.01
N LEU A 235 19.65 -31.82 2.13
CA LEU A 235 19.57 -30.44 1.70
C LEU A 235 20.04 -30.32 0.25
N LEU A 236 19.31 -29.60 -0.59
CA LEU A 236 19.71 -29.30 -1.96
C LEU A 236 19.47 -27.82 -2.29
N PHE A 237 20.26 -27.29 -3.21
CA PHE A 237 20.07 -25.97 -3.79
C PHE A 237 19.50 -26.12 -5.20
N ALA A 238 18.34 -25.50 -5.45
CA ALA A 238 17.62 -25.60 -6.71
C ALA A 238 17.53 -24.23 -7.41
N GLY A 239 18.60 -23.44 -7.42
CA GLY A 239 18.64 -22.15 -8.12
C GLY A 239 17.47 -21.24 -7.74
N TYR A 240 16.63 -20.89 -8.72
CA TYR A 240 15.42 -20.10 -8.52
C TYR A 240 14.14 -20.95 -8.32
N GLY A 241 14.24 -22.28 -8.31
CA GLY A 241 13.12 -23.21 -8.10
C GLY A 241 12.09 -23.20 -9.22
N ILE A 242 12.54 -22.94 -10.47
CA ILE A 242 11.67 -22.75 -11.62
C ILE A 242 11.68 -24.00 -12.51
N THR A 243 10.49 -24.43 -12.91
CA THR A 243 10.27 -25.36 -14.03
C THR A 243 9.43 -24.64 -15.08
N ALA A 244 10.00 -24.38 -16.25
CA ALA A 244 9.40 -23.62 -17.34
C ALA A 244 9.83 -24.19 -18.70
N GLU A 245 9.07 -25.17 -19.19
CA GLU A 245 9.30 -25.79 -20.50
C GLU A 245 9.29 -24.77 -21.64
N ASP A 246 8.41 -23.77 -21.58
CA ASP A 246 8.30 -22.69 -22.57
C ASP A 246 9.54 -21.79 -22.63
N ARG A 247 10.37 -21.84 -21.59
CA ARG A 247 11.64 -21.09 -21.47
C ARG A 247 12.87 -21.99 -21.57
N ASN A 248 12.69 -23.30 -21.74
CA ASN A 248 13.76 -24.30 -21.69
C ASN A 248 14.63 -24.13 -20.42
N TYR A 249 13.97 -23.93 -19.28
CA TYR A 249 14.62 -23.69 -17.98
C TYR A 249 13.97 -24.58 -16.91
N ASP A 250 14.77 -25.41 -16.24
CA ASP A 250 14.30 -26.30 -15.19
C ASP A 250 15.37 -26.56 -14.14
N ASP A 251 15.19 -25.97 -12.95
CA ASP A 251 16.10 -26.14 -11.81
C ASP A 251 16.08 -27.56 -11.24
N TYR A 252 15.05 -28.36 -11.53
CA TYR A 252 14.93 -29.73 -11.03
C TYR A 252 15.37 -30.79 -12.05
N ALA A 253 15.84 -30.39 -13.24
CA ALA A 253 16.21 -31.34 -14.29
C ALA A 253 17.42 -32.24 -13.92
N SER A 254 18.35 -31.73 -13.10
CA SER A 254 19.58 -32.45 -12.71
C SER A 254 19.57 -33.00 -11.29
N ILE A 255 18.53 -32.73 -10.49
CA ILE A 255 18.44 -33.07 -9.07
C ILE A 255 17.02 -33.58 -8.72
N SER A 256 16.92 -34.47 -7.72
CA SER A 256 15.61 -34.95 -7.25
C SER A 256 15.22 -34.24 -5.95
N ALA A 257 14.05 -33.61 -5.93
CA ALA A 257 13.51 -33.00 -4.71
C ALA A 257 12.68 -33.96 -3.84
N GLU A 258 12.40 -35.17 -4.30
CA GLU A 258 11.65 -36.19 -3.55
C GLU A 258 12.24 -36.43 -2.15
N GLY A 259 11.50 -36.05 -1.11
CA GLY A 259 11.89 -36.18 0.30
C GLY A 259 12.99 -35.21 0.76
N ALA A 260 13.41 -34.26 -0.08
CA ALA A 260 14.51 -33.33 0.22
C ALA A 260 14.01 -32.01 0.81
N VAL A 261 14.90 -31.32 1.55
CA VAL A 261 14.74 -29.91 1.93
C VAL A 261 15.36 -29.06 0.82
N VAL A 262 14.55 -28.21 0.19
CA VAL A 262 14.95 -27.48 -1.02
C VAL A 262 15.23 -26.02 -0.72
N LEU A 263 16.46 -25.58 -0.99
CA LEU A 263 16.93 -24.20 -0.87
C LEU A 263 16.77 -23.45 -2.21
N ILE A 264 16.06 -22.32 -2.20
CA ILE A 264 15.59 -21.61 -3.41
C ILE A 264 15.81 -20.09 -3.28
N LEU A 265 16.30 -19.46 -4.35
CA LEU A 265 16.38 -17.99 -4.50
C LEU A 265 15.00 -17.37 -4.84
N ARG A 266 14.73 -16.20 -4.26
CA ARG A 266 13.63 -15.32 -4.70
C ARG A 266 13.88 -14.77 -6.09
N LYS A 267 12.80 -14.27 -6.73
CA LYS A 267 12.79 -13.68 -8.09
C LYS A 267 13.10 -14.69 -9.19
N GLU A 268 13.59 -14.24 -10.34
CA GLU A 268 13.94 -15.08 -11.49
C GLU A 268 15.21 -14.55 -12.15
N PRO A 269 15.98 -15.38 -12.88
CA PRO A 269 17.13 -14.92 -13.62
C PRO A 269 16.73 -13.80 -14.62
N PRO A 270 17.56 -12.75 -14.80
CA PRO A 270 17.31 -11.72 -15.79
C PRO A 270 17.31 -12.29 -17.22
N ARG A 271 16.58 -11.64 -18.12
CA ARG A 271 16.57 -12.04 -19.54
C ARG A 271 17.74 -11.42 -20.29
N PRO A 272 18.35 -12.14 -21.26
CA PRO A 272 19.39 -11.57 -22.11
C PRO A 272 18.91 -10.29 -22.82
N GLY A 273 19.57 -9.16 -22.56
CA GLY A 273 19.26 -7.86 -23.18
C GLY A 273 18.31 -6.95 -22.40
N ASP A 274 17.74 -7.40 -21.27
CA ASP A 274 16.98 -6.55 -20.34
C ASP A 274 17.88 -6.09 -19.19
N ALA A 275 18.08 -4.77 -19.05
CA ALA A 275 18.83 -4.17 -17.94
C ALA A 275 18.02 -4.12 -16.61
N ALA A 276 16.73 -4.45 -16.67
CA ALA A 276 15.88 -4.51 -15.48
C ALA A 276 16.04 -5.88 -14.80
N ARG A 277 16.56 -5.87 -13.56
CA ARG A 277 16.56 -7.04 -12.66
C ARG A 277 15.14 -7.63 -12.62
N GLY A 278 14.96 -8.84 -13.17
CA GLY A 278 13.75 -9.69 -13.14
C GLY A 278 12.40 -8.98 -13.25
N ARG A 279 11.74 -9.02 -14.43
CA ARG A 279 10.29 -8.74 -14.47
C ARG A 279 9.54 -9.79 -13.66
N ASP A 280 8.50 -9.38 -12.93
CA ASP A 280 7.62 -10.27 -12.15
C ASP A 280 6.78 -11.17 -13.07
N SER A 281 7.41 -12.20 -13.64
CA SER A 281 6.66 -13.30 -14.25
C SER A 281 6.06 -14.17 -13.15
N ARG A 282 5.08 -15.02 -13.49
CA ARG A 282 4.46 -15.93 -12.52
C ARG A 282 5.47 -16.79 -11.74
N HIS A 283 6.66 -17.02 -12.30
CA HIS A 283 7.72 -17.84 -11.71
C HIS A 283 8.52 -17.11 -10.63
N ALA A 284 8.39 -15.78 -10.51
CA ALA A 284 8.99 -14.99 -9.44
C ALA A 284 8.19 -15.04 -8.12
N TYR A 285 6.89 -15.38 -8.18
CA TYR A 285 6.03 -15.40 -7.00
C TYR A 285 6.35 -16.56 -6.05
N PHE A 286 6.32 -16.26 -4.75
CA PHE A 286 6.55 -17.24 -3.68
C PHE A 286 5.64 -18.46 -3.79
N GLU A 287 4.34 -18.23 -3.98
CA GLU A 287 3.34 -19.29 -4.12
C GLU A 287 3.70 -20.28 -5.22
N THR A 288 4.08 -19.78 -6.40
CA THR A 288 4.45 -20.61 -7.54
C THR A 288 5.68 -21.45 -7.24
N LYS A 289 6.70 -20.89 -6.59
CA LYS A 289 7.94 -21.61 -6.25
C LYS A 289 7.69 -22.69 -5.20
N VAL A 290 6.97 -22.35 -4.12
CA VAL A 290 6.64 -23.29 -3.06
C VAL A 290 5.80 -24.46 -3.61
N ARG A 291 4.83 -24.18 -4.48
CA ARG A 291 4.04 -25.21 -5.15
C ARG A 291 4.89 -26.07 -6.08
N ASN A 292 5.77 -25.46 -6.88
CA ASN A 292 6.64 -26.19 -7.79
C ASN A 292 7.55 -27.17 -7.00
N ALA A 293 8.15 -26.72 -5.90
CA ALA A 293 8.95 -27.60 -5.04
C ALA A 293 8.11 -28.75 -4.45
N ALA A 294 6.88 -28.47 -4.01
CA ALA A 294 5.95 -29.49 -3.52
C ALA A 294 5.59 -30.53 -4.59
N GLU A 295 5.32 -30.08 -5.83
CA GLU A 295 5.01 -30.94 -6.98
C GLU A 295 6.20 -31.85 -7.37
N HIS A 296 7.43 -31.42 -7.07
CA HIS A 296 8.65 -32.22 -7.21
C HIS A 296 8.98 -33.08 -5.97
N GLY A 297 8.09 -33.13 -4.98
CA GLY A 297 8.21 -34.02 -3.81
C GLY A 297 9.03 -33.48 -2.65
N ALA A 298 9.30 -32.16 -2.60
CA ALA A 298 10.04 -31.55 -1.48
C ALA A 298 9.37 -31.83 -0.12
N ALA A 299 10.19 -32.15 0.88
CA ALA A 299 9.77 -32.28 2.27
C ALA A 299 9.71 -30.94 3.01
N ALA A 300 10.46 -29.93 2.56
CA ALA A 300 10.43 -28.55 3.06
C ALA A 300 11.05 -27.58 2.05
N VAL A 301 10.76 -26.28 2.20
CA VAL A 301 11.35 -25.22 1.37
C VAL A 301 12.06 -24.17 2.23
N LEU A 302 13.28 -23.81 1.84
CA LEU A 302 14.06 -22.72 2.40
C LEU A 302 14.19 -21.62 1.35
N LEU A 303 13.61 -20.45 1.61
CA LEU A 303 13.66 -19.28 0.73
C LEU A 303 14.84 -18.39 1.11
N ILE A 304 15.61 -17.98 0.10
CA ILE A 304 16.68 -17.01 0.22
C ILE A 304 16.28 -15.73 -0.52
N ASN A 305 16.34 -14.59 0.15
CA ASN A 305 16.12 -13.31 -0.51
C ASN A 305 17.26 -12.99 -1.48
N ASP A 306 16.98 -12.47 -2.67
CA ASP A 306 18.02 -12.14 -3.66
C ASP A 306 18.82 -10.90 -3.25
N ALA A 307 20.07 -10.77 -3.72
CA ALA A 307 20.95 -9.68 -3.33
C ALA A 307 20.36 -8.28 -3.59
N GLY A 308 19.66 -8.07 -4.71
CA GLY A 308 19.07 -6.79 -5.03
C GLY A 308 17.95 -6.39 -4.07
N SER A 309 17.06 -7.34 -3.77
CA SER A 309 15.99 -7.12 -2.79
C SER A 309 16.53 -6.87 -1.37
N VAL A 310 17.69 -7.42 -1.02
CA VAL A 310 18.38 -7.16 0.26
C VAL A 310 18.94 -5.74 0.30
N ASP A 311 19.64 -5.32 -0.75
CA ASP A 311 20.19 -3.98 -0.87
C ASP A 311 19.08 -2.92 -0.79
N ASP A 312 17.98 -3.13 -1.53
CA ASP A 312 16.84 -2.21 -1.55
C ASP A 312 16.16 -2.11 -0.17
N ALA A 313 15.98 -3.25 0.52
CA ALA A 313 15.40 -3.27 1.86
C ALA A 313 16.29 -2.54 2.88
N ALA A 314 17.60 -2.80 2.86
CA ALA A 314 18.56 -2.15 3.74
C ALA A 314 18.62 -0.63 3.48
N ALA A 315 18.67 -0.22 2.21
CA ALA A 315 18.66 1.19 1.83
C ALA A 315 17.38 1.91 2.30
N GLY A 316 16.22 1.25 2.19
CA GLY A 316 14.95 1.78 2.68
C GLY A 316 14.95 2.05 4.19
N VAL A 317 15.50 1.12 4.98
CA VAL A 317 15.63 1.27 6.45
C VAL A 317 16.61 2.38 6.80
N VAL A 318 17.76 2.47 6.12
CA VAL A 318 18.74 3.56 6.32
C VAL A 318 18.11 4.92 6.07
N ALA A 319 17.42 5.08 4.93
CA ALA A 319 16.75 6.33 4.59
C ALA A 319 15.68 6.72 5.63
N ARG A 320 14.99 5.73 6.23
CA ARG A 320 14.03 5.96 7.32
C ARG A 320 14.73 6.45 8.59
N ILE A 321 15.81 5.79 9.01
CA ILE A 321 16.61 6.19 10.17
C ILE A 321 17.08 7.64 10.02
N GLU A 322 17.58 8.01 8.84
CA GLU A 322 18.03 9.38 8.56
C GLU A 322 16.91 10.42 8.68
N ARG A 323 15.71 10.13 8.14
CA ARG A 323 14.53 11.01 8.29
C ARG A 323 14.13 11.20 9.75
N GLU A 324 14.08 10.12 10.53
CA GLU A 324 13.72 10.20 11.95
C GLU A 324 14.75 10.98 12.76
N ARG A 325 16.05 10.83 12.45
CA ARG A 325 17.13 11.63 13.07
C ARG A 325 16.96 13.12 12.77
N GLN A 326 16.61 13.49 11.53
CA GLN A 326 16.30 14.88 11.18
C GLN A 326 15.08 15.41 11.96
N GLY A 327 14.07 14.58 12.17
CA GLY A 327 12.90 14.92 12.98
C GLY A 327 13.25 15.20 14.45
N ILE A 328 14.16 14.42 15.04
CA ILE A 328 14.71 14.68 16.39
C ILE A 328 15.39 16.05 16.44
N ASP A 329 16.22 16.38 15.44
CA ASP A 329 16.94 17.66 15.38
C ASP A 329 15.97 18.85 15.26
N GLU A 330 14.85 18.68 14.56
CA GLU A 330 13.80 19.70 14.48
C GLU A 330 13.05 19.86 15.80
N LEU A 331 12.66 18.75 16.45
CA LEU A 331 12.00 18.79 17.77
C LEU A 331 12.91 19.43 18.81
N GLN A 332 14.21 19.13 18.78
CA GLN A 332 15.19 19.74 19.67
C GLN A 332 15.27 21.26 19.44
N ARG A 333 15.36 21.71 18.19
CA ARG A 333 15.32 23.14 17.86
C ARG A 333 14.04 23.83 18.37
N LYS A 334 12.88 23.18 18.22
CA LYS A 334 11.61 23.70 18.77
C LYS A 334 11.66 23.82 20.29
N ILE A 335 12.18 22.81 20.98
CA ILE A 335 12.36 22.82 22.44
C ILE A 335 13.26 23.99 22.87
N ASP A 336 14.37 24.21 22.17
CA ASP A 336 15.34 25.25 22.51
C ASP A 336 14.80 26.67 22.28
N LEU A 337 13.89 26.84 21.33
CA LEU A 337 13.21 28.11 21.03
C LEU A 337 12.06 28.44 22.00
N LEU A 338 11.56 27.46 22.78
CA LEU A 338 10.46 27.69 23.70
C LEU A 338 10.88 28.56 24.90
N PRO A 339 10.03 29.49 25.35
CA PRO A 339 10.31 30.28 26.54
C PRO A 339 10.28 29.41 27.81
N PRO A 340 10.92 29.85 28.92
CA PRO A 340 11.03 29.05 30.14
C PRO A 340 9.69 28.60 30.74
N GLU A 341 8.63 29.40 30.61
CA GLU A 341 7.29 29.14 31.13
C GLU A 341 6.48 28.11 30.35
N ALA A 342 6.91 27.72 29.14
CA ALA A 342 6.21 26.76 28.29
C ALA A 342 6.46 25.29 28.73
N VAL A 343 6.33 25.01 30.03
CA VAL A 343 6.69 23.73 30.67
C VAL A 343 5.95 22.54 30.03
N ASN A 344 4.64 22.67 29.81
CA ASN A 344 3.83 21.57 29.27
C ASN A 344 4.14 21.27 27.80
N VAL A 345 4.36 22.31 26.99
CA VAL A 345 4.74 22.16 25.58
C VAL A 345 6.13 21.52 25.48
N ARG A 346 7.08 21.96 26.31
CA ARG A 346 8.42 21.38 26.39
C ARG A 346 8.37 19.90 26.76
N ALA A 347 7.58 19.53 27.76
CA ALA A 347 7.41 18.13 28.17
C ALA A 347 6.82 17.27 27.05
N THR A 348 5.82 17.79 26.32
CA THR A 348 5.19 17.08 25.19
C THR A 348 6.18 16.82 24.07
N LEU A 349 6.93 17.84 23.64
CA LEU A 349 7.93 17.70 22.58
C LEU A 349 9.08 16.76 23.00
N ALA A 350 9.50 16.80 24.27
CA ALA A 350 10.53 15.91 24.79
C ALA A 350 10.07 14.44 24.82
N SER A 351 8.80 14.19 25.17
CA SER A 351 8.19 12.85 25.09
C SER A 351 8.21 12.33 23.65
N ARG A 352 7.76 13.16 22.69
CA ARG A 352 7.76 12.80 21.28
C ARG A 352 9.17 12.50 20.75
N ARG A 353 10.17 13.25 21.19
CA ARG A 353 11.58 12.99 20.86
C ARG A 353 12.03 11.61 21.36
N GLY A 354 11.71 11.26 22.61
CA GLY A 354 12.05 9.95 23.19
C GLY A 354 11.35 8.77 22.49
N GLU A 355 10.13 8.95 22.01
CA GLU A 355 9.42 7.97 21.17
C GLU A 355 10.18 7.71 19.86
N ILE A 356 10.62 8.78 19.18
CA ILE A 356 11.38 8.67 17.92
C ILE A 356 12.76 8.03 18.16
N GLU A 357 13.45 8.40 19.26
CA GLU A 357 14.73 7.78 19.64
C GLU A 357 14.58 6.25 19.82
N SER A 358 13.50 5.81 20.47
CA SER A 358 13.20 4.38 20.65
C SER A 358 12.89 3.69 19.32
N MET A 359 12.20 4.38 18.40
CA MET A 359 11.92 3.90 17.05
C MET A 359 13.19 3.72 16.22
N ILE A 360 14.14 4.66 16.30
CA ILE A 360 15.44 4.55 15.62
C ILE A 360 16.20 3.32 16.10
N GLN A 361 16.23 3.07 17.41
CA GLN A 361 16.90 1.87 17.94
C GLN A 361 16.27 0.57 17.42
N GLN A 362 14.95 0.56 17.19
CA GLN A 362 14.28 -0.58 16.56
C GLN A 362 14.69 -0.70 15.08
N LEU A 363 14.65 0.40 14.32
CA LEU A 363 15.04 0.41 12.91
C LEU A 363 16.50 -0.02 12.71
N GLU A 364 17.40 0.33 13.62
CA GLU A 364 18.80 -0.12 13.58
C GLU A 364 18.93 -1.65 13.76
N ARG A 365 18.07 -2.27 14.57
CA ARG A 365 17.99 -3.74 14.65
C ARG A 365 17.41 -4.35 13.38
N ASP A 366 16.36 -3.74 12.83
CA ASP A 366 15.71 -4.20 11.60
C ASP A 366 16.66 -4.09 10.39
N LEU A 367 17.56 -3.09 10.39
CA LEU A 367 18.60 -2.95 9.36
C LEU A 367 19.56 -4.16 9.35
N GLU A 368 19.95 -4.65 10.52
CA GLU A 368 20.82 -5.84 10.60
C GLU A 368 20.10 -7.09 10.09
N VAL A 369 18.82 -7.25 10.41
CA VAL A 369 17.98 -8.34 9.85
C VAL A 369 17.82 -8.21 8.33
N ALA A 370 17.59 -6.99 7.84
CA ALA A 370 17.43 -6.71 6.41
C ALA A 370 18.68 -7.08 5.63
N LYS A 371 19.88 -6.73 6.14
CA LYS A 371 21.18 -7.10 5.55
C LYS A 371 21.40 -8.62 5.50
N GLU A 372 20.86 -9.37 6.45
CA GLU A 372 20.89 -10.84 6.43
C GLU A 372 19.94 -11.44 5.40
N GLY A 373 19.03 -10.64 4.84
CA GLY A 373 18.05 -11.06 3.85
C GLY A 373 16.97 -11.99 4.40
N LEU A 374 16.71 -11.93 5.71
CA LEU A 374 15.58 -12.65 6.30
C LEU A 374 14.27 -11.94 5.95
N LEU A 375 13.31 -12.72 5.46
CA LEU A 375 11.93 -12.26 5.30
C LEU A 375 11.23 -12.21 6.66
N ASP A 376 10.33 -11.24 6.82
CA ASP A 376 9.36 -11.27 7.92
C ASP A 376 8.40 -12.45 7.75
N ILE A 377 7.76 -12.88 8.85
CA ILE A 377 6.88 -14.06 8.92
C ILE A 377 5.79 -14.01 7.84
N GLY A 378 5.17 -12.85 7.65
CA GLY A 378 4.18 -12.59 6.59
C GLY A 378 4.76 -12.06 5.28
N GLY A 379 6.08 -11.91 5.16
CA GLY A 379 6.77 -11.31 4.01
C GLY A 379 6.65 -12.11 2.70
N ALA A 380 6.25 -13.38 2.80
CA ALA A 380 5.91 -14.23 1.65
C ALA A 380 4.37 -14.41 1.46
N GLY A 381 3.56 -13.73 2.26
CA GLY A 381 2.11 -13.88 2.35
C GLY A 381 1.67 -14.75 3.53
N ASN A 382 0.43 -14.55 3.99
CA ASN A 382 -0.16 -15.21 5.17
C ASN A 382 -1.08 -16.40 4.84
N ARG A 383 -1.15 -16.79 3.56
CA ARG A 383 -2.01 -17.91 3.14
C ARG A 383 -1.16 -19.18 3.06
N VAL A 384 -1.52 -20.17 3.86
CA VAL A 384 -0.94 -21.51 3.76
C VAL A 384 -1.49 -22.19 2.51
N PHE A 385 -0.62 -22.54 1.56
CA PHE A 385 -1.03 -23.18 0.31
C PHE A 385 -0.87 -24.71 0.33
N VAL A 386 0.16 -25.21 1.01
CA VAL A 386 0.43 -26.63 1.20
C VAL A 386 0.62 -26.86 2.69
N LYS A 387 -0.39 -27.43 3.35
CA LYS A 387 -0.48 -27.51 4.81
C LYS A 387 0.60 -28.42 5.42
N GLU A 388 1.07 -29.39 4.65
CA GLU A 388 2.07 -30.38 5.05
C GLU A 388 3.51 -29.98 4.70
N LEU A 389 3.72 -28.80 4.11
CA LEU A 389 5.03 -28.34 3.66
C LEU A 389 5.51 -27.14 4.50
N PRO A 390 6.49 -27.31 5.39
CA PRO A 390 7.05 -26.21 6.16
C PRO A 390 7.94 -25.33 5.24
N VAL A 391 7.86 -24.02 5.45
CA VAL A 391 8.62 -23.02 4.67
C VAL A 391 9.34 -22.07 5.62
N LEU A 392 10.65 -21.91 5.43
CA LEU A 392 11.49 -20.99 6.19
C LEU A 392 12.11 -19.95 5.25
N SER A 393 12.31 -18.73 5.73
CA SER A 393 13.38 -17.85 5.23
C SER A 393 14.68 -18.24 5.91
N ILE A 394 15.79 -18.28 5.17
CA ILE A 394 17.14 -18.50 5.69
C ILE A 394 18.01 -17.28 5.38
N SER A 395 18.94 -16.94 6.28
CA SER A 395 19.86 -15.82 6.04
C SER A 395 20.77 -16.12 4.85
N ARG A 396 21.10 -15.08 4.07
CA ARG A 396 22.06 -15.20 2.95
C ARG A 396 23.41 -15.70 3.44
N THR A 397 23.85 -15.25 4.62
CA THR A 397 25.10 -15.68 5.24
C THR A 397 25.13 -17.19 5.46
N LEU A 398 24.12 -17.76 6.12
CA LEU A 398 24.08 -19.20 6.39
C LEU A 398 23.94 -20.01 5.09
N ALA A 399 23.11 -19.56 4.16
CA ALA A 399 22.97 -20.20 2.84
C ALA A 399 24.31 -20.21 2.06
N SER A 400 25.04 -19.10 2.08
CA SER A 400 26.35 -18.97 1.41
C SER A 400 27.38 -19.91 2.02
N GLU A 401 27.45 -20.04 3.34
CA GLU A 401 28.36 -20.99 4.00
C GLU A 401 28.06 -22.46 3.64
N LEU A 402 26.77 -22.83 3.57
CA LEU A 402 26.35 -24.19 3.19
C LEU A 402 26.71 -24.52 1.73
N ILE A 403 26.51 -23.57 0.81
CA ILE A 403 26.87 -23.73 -0.61
C ILE A 403 28.39 -23.77 -0.78
N PHE A 404 29.12 -22.87 -0.12
CA PHE A 404 30.57 -22.80 -0.21
C PHE A 404 31.24 -24.11 0.22
N ARG A 405 30.75 -24.75 1.29
CA ARG A 405 31.29 -26.03 1.76
C ARG A 405 31.09 -27.17 0.76
N ALA A 406 29.99 -27.16 0.00
CA ALA A 406 29.67 -28.20 -0.98
C ALA A 406 30.32 -27.97 -2.36
N HIS A 407 30.48 -26.70 -2.76
CA HIS A 407 30.78 -26.33 -4.14
C HIS A 407 31.97 -25.36 -4.32
N GLY A 408 32.50 -24.81 -3.22
CA GLY A 408 33.61 -23.85 -3.24
C GLY A 408 33.28 -22.46 -3.78
N LYS A 409 32.00 -22.19 -4.09
CA LYS A 409 31.49 -20.87 -4.51
C LYS A 409 30.56 -20.31 -3.43
N THR A 410 30.56 -19.01 -3.25
CA THR A 410 29.58 -18.29 -2.43
C THR A 410 28.21 -18.24 -3.13
N LEU A 411 27.17 -17.93 -2.36
CA LEU A 411 25.82 -17.73 -2.92
C LEU A 411 25.79 -16.62 -3.98
N ASP A 412 26.51 -15.52 -3.76
CA ASP A 412 26.55 -14.38 -4.69
C ASP A 412 27.20 -14.76 -6.02
N GLU A 413 28.31 -15.49 -5.97
CA GLU A 413 29.00 -15.99 -7.18
C GLU A 413 28.11 -16.95 -7.97
N LEU A 414 27.42 -17.87 -7.28
CA LEU A 414 26.54 -18.84 -7.92
C LEU A 414 25.29 -18.16 -8.52
N GLN A 415 24.70 -17.20 -7.79
CA GLN A 415 23.58 -16.40 -8.28
C GLN A 415 23.98 -15.60 -9.53
N ALA A 416 25.13 -14.91 -9.50
CA ALA A 416 25.63 -14.15 -10.65
C ALA A 416 25.87 -15.03 -11.87
N GLU A 417 26.34 -16.27 -11.68
CA GLU A 417 26.51 -17.23 -12.76
C GLU A 417 25.19 -17.66 -13.39
N ILE A 418 24.18 -17.99 -12.57
CA ILE A 418 22.83 -18.32 -13.04
C ILE A 418 22.26 -17.13 -13.83
N ASP A 419 22.42 -15.92 -13.29
CA ASP A 419 21.87 -14.70 -13.88
C ASP A 419 22.54 -14.34 -15.21
N GLN A 420 23.85 -14.56 -15.33
CA GLN A 420 24.61 -14.28 -16.54
C GLN A 420 24.37 -15.33 -17.63
N GLN A 421 24.32 -16.61 -17.26
CA GLN A 421 24.20 -17.72 -18.21
C GLN A 421 22.74 -18.00 -18.59
N GLY A 422 21.80 -17.65 -17.72
CA GLY A 422 20.39 -18.01 -17.87
C GLY A 422 20.17 -19.52 -17.83
N GLN A 423 21.01 -20.26 -17.10
CA GLN A 423 20.97 -21.72 -16.99
C GLN A 423 20.93 -22.16 -15.51
N PRO A 424 20.23 -23.25 -15.18
CA PRO A 424 20.22 -23.82 -13.84
C PRO A 424 21.62 -24.23 -13.35
N GLN A 425 21.90 -23.96 -12.07
CA GLN A 425 23.13 -24.38 -11.37
C GLN A 425 22.77 -25.11 -10.06
N SER A 426 21.83 -26.05 -10.16
CA SER A 426 21.31 -26.81 -9.01
C SER A 426 22.30 -27.89 -8.53
N LEU A 427 22.38 -28.11 -7.22
CA LEU A 427 23.27 -29.09 -6.61
C LEU A 427 22.74 -29.67 -5.30
N VAL A 428 23.21 -30.85 -4.94
CA VAL A 428 23.00 -31.46 -3.62
C VAL A 428 24.04 -30.90 -2.65
N LEU A 429 23.60 -30.46 -1.47
CA LEU A 429 24.49 -30.00 -0.42
C LEU A 429 24.85 -31.19 0.49
N ASP A 430 26.10 -31.28 0.93
CA ASP A 430 26.57 -32.34 1.85
C ASP A 430 26.08 -32.08 3.30
N ALA A 431 24.75 -32.05 3.45
CA ALA A 431 24.06 -31.78 4.70
C ALA A 431 22.68 -32.44 4.73
N THR A 432 22.26 -32.86 5.92
CA THR A 432 20.89 -33.28 6.23
C THR A 432 20.28 -32.28 7.21
N VAL A 433 19.00 -31.99 7.03
CA VAL A 433 18.26 -31.02 7.84
C VAL A 433 17.15 -31.72 8.62
N GLU A 434 16.93 -31.25 9.85
CA GLU A 434 15.72 -31.48 10.63
C GLU A 434 15.13 -30.11 10.98
N LEU A 435 13.86 -29.88 10.68
CA LEU A 435 13.19 -28.62 11.00
C LEU A 435 11.76 -28.82 11.49
N GLU A 436 11.27 -27.84 12.23
CA GLU A 436 9.88 -27.73 12.69
C GLU A 436 9.47 -26.26 12.68
N THR A 437 8.24 -26.00 12.27
CA THR A 437 7.64 -24.66 12.19
C THR A 437 6.34 -24.58 12.98
N GLU A 438 6.14 -23.47 13.66
CA GLU A 438 4.88 -23.07 14.24
C GLU A 438 4.72 -21.55 14.08
N VAL A 439 3.78 -21.19 13.22
CA VAL A 439 3.31 -19.82 12.99
C VAL A 439 1.84 -19.74 13.39
N THR A 440 1.49 -18.77 14.21
CA THR A 440 0.11 -18.53 14.66
C THR A 440 -0.43 -17.25 14.03
N ALA A 441 -1.76 -17.11 14.00
CA ALA A 441 -2.37 -15.84 13.62
C ALA A 441 -2.04 -14.82 14.71
N ALA A 442 -1.45 -13.70 14.31
CA ALA A 442 -1.28 -12.57 15.21
C ALA A 442 -2.64 -11.89 15.34
N GLU A 443 -3.11 -11.66 16.57
CA GLU A 443 -4.39 -10.99 16.83
C GLU A 443 -4.19 -9.61 17.46
N ALA A 444 -4.90 -8.60 16.93
CA ALA A 444 -5.03 -7.32 17.61
C ALA A 444 -6.44 -7.17 18.19
N SER A 445 -6.53 -6.43 19.30
CA SER A 445 -7.82 -5.91 19.75
C SER A 445 -8.29 -4.83 18.78
N ALA A 446 -9.56 -4.92 18.39
CA ALA A 446 -10.26 -3.91 17.62
C ALA A 446 -11.60 -3.64 18.30
N TYR A 447 -12.16 -2.46 18.11
CA TYR A 447 -13.46 -2.13 18.66
C TYR A 447 -14.27 -1.19 17.78
N ASN A 448 -15.54 -1.49 17.60
CA ASN A 448 -16.48 -0.51 17.05
C ASN A 448 -16.87 0.46 18.17
N VAL A 449 -17.10 1.74 17.84
CA VAL A 449 -17.58 2.75 18.80
C VAL A 449 -19.04 3.05 18.53
N LEU A 450 -19.89 2.91 19.55
CA LEU A 450 -21.33 3.08 19.41
C LEU A 450 -21.86 4.23 20.26
N GLY A 451 -22.81 4.96 19.70
CA GLY A 451 -23.66 5.93 20.40
C GLY A 451 -25.12 5.71 20.02
N VAL A 452 -26.02 5.72 20.99
CA VAL A 452 -27.44 5.45 20.75
C VAL A 452 -28.31 6.66 21.10
N LEU A 453 -29.14 7.08 20.16
CA LEU A 453 -30.29 7.94 20.42
C LEU A 453 -31.50 7.04 20.68
N PRO A 454 -32.05 7.01 21.90
CA PRO A 454 -33.17 6.12 22.23
C PRO A 454 -34.41 6.44 21.40
N GLY A 455 -35.12 5.39 20.97
CA GLY A 455 -36.41 5.54 20.30
C GLY A 455 -37.54 5.92 21.25
N ARG A 456 -38.65 6.39 20.71
CA ARG A 456 -39.86 6.79 21.44
C ARG A 456 -41.12 6.22 20.81
N GLY A 457 -42.17 6.06 21.61
CA GLY A 457 -43.46 5.60 21.14
C GLY A 457 -43.47 4.13 20.71
N ARG A 458 -44.29 3.81 19.72
CA ARG A 458 -44.53 2.45 19.22
C ARG A 458 -43.40 1.95 18.29
N LEU A 459 -42.57 2.86 17.77
CA LEU A 459 -41.44 2.54 16.91
C LEU A 459 -40.13 2.35 17.70
N ALA A 460 -40.13 2.56 19.02
CA ALA A 460 -38.93 2.63 19.86
C ALA A 460 -38.00 1.40 19.80
N ASP A 461 -38.55 0.22 19.55
CA ASP A 461 -37.80 -1.05 19.49
C ASP A 461 -37.19 -1.37 18.13
N GLN A 462 -37.51 -0.57 17.10
CA GLN A 462 -36.91 -0.67 15.78
C GLN A 462 -35.70 0.25 15.68
N THR A 463 -34.72 -0.16 14.87
CA THR A 463 -33.39 0.43 14.80
C THR A 463 -33.10 0.98 13.41
N VAL A 464 -32.60 2.21 13.35
CA VAL A 464 -31.90 2.76 12.19
C VAL A 464 -30.42 2.83 12.52
N VAL A 465 -29.57 2.35 11.62
CA VAL A 465 -28.11 2.46 11.77
C VAL A 465 -27.59 3.59 10.89
N VAL A 466 -26.75 4.46 11.46
CA VAL A 466 -25.91 5.41 10.70
C VAL A 466 -24.45 5.02 10.98
N GLY A 467 -23.70 4.69 9.93
CA GLY A 467 -22.36 4.13 10.08
C GLY A 467 -21.32 4.78 9.19
N ALA A 468 -20.07 4.73 9.66
CA ALA A 468 -18.86 5.10 8.92
C ALA A 468 -17.68 4.34 9.55
N HIS A 469 -16.68 3.91 8.78
CA HIS A 469 -15.44 3.41 9.40
C HIS A 469 -14.50 4.56 9.77
N TYR A 470 -13.63 4.30 10.74
CA TYR A 470 -12.69 5.30 11.26
C TYR A 470 -11.23 4.82 11.25
N ASP A 471 -10.96 3.56 10.90
CA ASP A 471 -9.61 3.09 10.59
C ASP A 471 -9.13 3.57 9.23
N HIS A 472 -7.80 3.56 9.05
CA HIS A 472 -7.15 3.70 7.75
C HIS A 472 -5.84 2.88 7.71
N VAL A 473 -5.04 3.01 6.65
CA VAL A 473 -3.89 2.13 6.36
C VAL A 473 -2.58 2.47 7.10
N GLY A 474 -2.61 3.34 8.10
CA GLY A 474 -1.45 3.65 8.95
C GLY A 474 -0.27 4.26 8.22
N MET A 475 0.88 3.57 8.29
CA MET A 475 2.12 4.00 7.63
C MET A 475 2.27 3.47 6.20
N GLY A 476 1.26 2.77 5.67
CA GLY A 476 1.26 2.10 4.37
C GLY A 476 1.38 0.57 4.48
N GLY A 477 1.84 -0.08 3.41
CA GLY A 477 1.93 -1.56 3.33
C GLY A 477 0.78 -2.19 2.53
N PRO A 478 0.35 -3.42 2.85
CA PRO A 478 -0.81 -4.05 2.19
C PRO A 478 -2.06 -3.17 2.33
N GLY A 479 -2.61 -2.72 1.20
CA GLY A 479 -3.70 -1.74 1.15
C GLY A 479 -3.25 -0.38 0.62
N SER A 480 -2.00 0.04 0.86
CA SER A 480 -1.48 1.31 0.30
C SER A 480 -1.37 1.27 -1.22
N LEU A 481 -1.78 2.36 -1.87
CA LEU A 481 -1.56 2.59 -3.29
C LEU A 481 -0.27 3.39 -3.58
N ALA A 482 0.56 3.64 -2.57
CA ALA A 482 1.91 4.22 -2.71
C ALA A 482 3.00 3.16 -2.41
N PRO A 483 3.31 2.23 -3.35
CA PRO A 483 4.27 1.16 -3.11
C PRO A 483 5.64 1.69 -2.70
N GLY A 484 6.26 1.05 -1.71
CA GLY A 484 7.59 1.44 -1.21
C GLY A 484 7.63 2.73 -0.40
N THR A 485 6.49 3.40 -0.21
CA THR A 485 6.39 4.61 0.62
C THR A 485 5.96 4.23 2.04
N ILE A 486 6.80 4.57 3.02
CA ILE A 486 6.47 4.48 4.45
C ILE A 486 6.28 5.89 4.97
N ALA A 487 5.02 6.32 5.05
CA ALA A 487 4.61 7.64 5.50
C ALA A 487 3.19 7.55 6.07
N VAL A 488 2.80 8.51 6.90
CA VAL A 488 1.45 8.57 7.47
C VAL A 488 0.44 8.68 6.33
N HIS A 489 -0.53 7.77 6.30
CA HIS A 489 -1.71 7.86 5.46
C HIS A 489 -2.81 8.48 6.31
N ASN A 490 -3.02 9.79 6.18
CA ASN A 490 -3.94 10.52 7.05
C ASN A 490 -5.40 10.10 6.82
N GLY A 491 -5.75 9.62 5.63
CA GLY A 491 -7.10 9.14 5.35
C GLY A 491 -8.15 10.22 5.56
N ALA A 492 -7.89 11.42 5.03
CA ALA A 492 -8.77 12.56 5.21
C ALA A 492 -10.11 12.34 4.51
N ASP A 493 -10.11 11.91 3.24
CA ASP A 493 -11.34 11.48 2.60
C ASP A 493 -11.72 10.07 3.01
N ASP A 494 -10.73 9.17 3.08
CA ASP A 494 -10.89 7.76 3.38
C ASP A 494 -10.28 7.37 4.75
N ASN A 495 -11.02 7.38 5.85
CA ASN A 495 -12.43 7.77 5.93
C ASN A 495 -12.74 8.75 7.08
N ALA A 496 -11.81 9.64 7.40
CA ALA A 496 -12.10 10.71 8.36
C ALA A 496 -13.33 11.54 7.92
N SER A 497 -13.57 11.69 6.61
CA SER A 497 -14.71 12.42 6.06
C SER A 497 -16.06 11.81 6.43
N GLY A 498 -16.25 10.50 6.27
CA GLY A 498 -17.49 9.79 6.61
C GLY A 498 -17.77 9.83 8.10
N THR A 499 -16.75 9.53 8.91
CA THR A 499 -16.85 9.62 10.38
C THR A 499 -17.21 11.03 10.83
N THR A 500 -16.59 12.06 10.24
CA THR A 500 -16.85 13.46 10.58
C THR A 500 -18.27 13.90 10.20
N VAL A 501 -18.78 13.48 9.03
CA VAL A 501 -20.19 13.72 8.64
C VAL A 501 -21.15 13.00 9.58
N MET A 502 -20.85 11.76 9.99
CA MET A 502 -21.66 11.03 10.96
C MET A 502 -21.75 11.79 12.28
N LEU A 503 -20.60 12.20 12.85
CA LEU A 503 -20.54 12.98 14.09
C LEU A 503 -21.34 14.29 14.00
N ALA A 504 -21.15 15.05 12.91
CA ALA A 504 -21.86 16.31 12.70
C ALA A 504 -23.37 16.14 12.47
N SER A 505 -23.83 14.96 12.02
CA SER A 505 -25.25 14.66 11.83
C SER A 505 -25.99 14.36 13.13
N VAL A 506 -25.27 13.97 14.21
CA VAL A 506 -25.88 13.53 15.47
C VAL A 506 -26.81 14.59 16.05
N ASP A 507 -26.30 15.83 16.21
CA ASP A 507 -27.07 16.92 16.81
C ASP A 507 -28.29 17.28 15.95
N GLN A 508 -28.13 17.28 14.61
CA GLN A 508 -29.24 17.60 13.71
C GLN A 508 -30.33 16.53 13.72
N ILE A 509 -29.95 15.24 13.76
CA ILE A 509 -30.91 14.12 13.85
C ILE A 509 -31.62 14.19 15.21
N ARG A 510 -30.89 14.35 16.31
CA ARG A 510 -31.46 14.48 17.66
C ARG A 510 -32.49 15.62 17.71
N ASP A 511 -32.12 16.81 17.25
CA ASP A 511 -32.96 18.00 17.32
C ASP A 511 -34.22 17.84 16.44
N ARG A 512 -34.13 17.18 15.28
CA ARG A 512 -35.29 16.86 14.44
C ARG A 512 -36.25 15.87 15.08
N LEU A 513 -35.74 14.90 15.84
CA LEU A 513 -36.54 13.87 16.50
C LEU A 513 -37.05 14.31 17.88
N ALA A 514 -36.52 15.41 18.45
CA ALA A 514 -36.78 15.83 19.83
C ALA A 514 -38.27 16.05 20.15
N GLU A 515 -39.06 16.55 19.19
CA GLU A 515 -40.50 16.82 19.36
C GLU A 515 -41.40 15.76 18.70
N ILE A 516 -40.82 14.67 18.19
CA ILE A 516 -41.58 13.59 17.57
C ILE A 516 -41.94 12.56 18.64
N GLU A 517 -43.25 12.29 18.81
CA GLU A 517 -43.75 11.36 19.82
C GLU A 517 -43.35 9.90 19.54
N ASP A 518 -43.24 9.55 18.26
CA ASP A 518 -43.04 8.18 17.79
C ASP A 518 -41.92 8.10 16.76
N HIS A 519 -40.76 7.58 17.19
CA HIS A 519 -39.60 7.41 16.32
C HIS A 519 -38.74 6.24 16.76
N ARG A 520 -38.01 5.67 15.80
CA ARG A 520 -37.05 4.57 16.00
C ARG A 520 -35.85 5.04 16.81
N ARG A 521 -35.16 4.08 17.43
CA ARG A 521 -33.82 4.36 17.94
C ARG A 521 -32.87 4.54 16.76
N VAL A 522 -31.95 5.48 16.89
CA VAL A 522 -30.87 5.69 15.91
C VAL A 522 -29.56 5.26 16.57
N VAL A 523 -28.87 4.32 15.94
CA VAL A 523 -27.61 3.76 16.42
C VAL A 523 -26.51 4.26 15.50
N PHE A 524 -25.62 5.08 16.04
CA PHE A 524 -24.43 5.56 15.37
C PHE A 524 -23.30 4.57 15.62
N ILE A 525 -22.62 4.13 14.58
CA ILE A 525 -21.53 3.15 14.69
C ILE A 525 -20.32 3.64 13.90
N ALA A 526 -19.22 3.89 14.60
CA ALA A 526 -17.92 4.01 13.98
C ALA A 526 -17.30 2.60 13.87
N PHE A 527 -17.19 2.08 12.65
CA PHE A 527 -16.62 0.75 12.38
C PHE A 527 -15.10 0.80 12.32
N THR A 528 -14.45 -0.27 12.72
CA THR A 528 -12.99 -0.42 12.59
C THR A 528 -12.66 -1.62 11.70
N ALA A 529 -11.43 -1.68 11.20
CA ALA A 529 -10.92 -2.74 10.35
C ALA A 529 -11.72 -2.94 9.04
N GLU A 530 -12.26 -1.86 8.49
CA GLU A 530 -12.89 -1.85 7.16
C GLU A 530 -11.84 -2.13 6.09
N GLU A 531 -10.67 -1.48 6.20
CA GLU A 531 -9.53 -1.56 5.28
C GLU A 531 -8.93 -2.96 5.16
N ARG A 532 -9.24 -3.80 6.15
CA ARG A 532 -8.82 -5.21 6.24
C ARG A 532 -9.92 -6.19 5.82
N GLY A 533 -11.01 -5.68 5.25
CA GLY A 533 -12.12 -6.45 4.71
C GLY A 533 -13.40 -6.42 5.56
N LEU A 534 -13.89 -5.23 5.92
CA LEU A 534 -15.18 -5.02 6.60
C LEU A 534 -15.31 -5.70 7.97
N LEU A 535 -14.20 -5.97 8.66
CA LEU A 535 -14.19 -6.86 9.83
C LEU A 535 -15.04 -6.31 10.99
N GLY A 536 -15.09 -4.98 11.18
CA GLY A 536 -15.90 -4.33 12.19
C GLY A 536 -17.40 -4.43 11.95
N SER A 537 -17.86 -4.09 10.74
CA SER A 537 -19.30 -4.21 10.41
C SER A 537 -19.75 -5.66 10.35
N GLU A 538 -18.91 -6.57 9.85
CA GLU A 538 -19.18 -8.01 9.89
C GLU A 538 -19.28 -8.53 11.33
N HIS A 539 -18.42 -8.07 12.24
CA HIS A 539 -18.50 -8.43 13.65
C HIS A 539 -19.81 -7.92 14.26
N TYR A 540 -20.20 -6.68 13.98
CA TYR A 540 -21.43 -6.09 14.52
C TYR A 540 -22.67 -6.86 14.10
N VAL A 541 -22.84 -7.15 12.80
CA VAL A 541 -24.04 -7.88 12.32
C VAL A 541 -24.14 -9.30 12.90
N ARG A 542 -23.01 -9.93 13.26
CA ARG A 542 -22.98 -11.23 13.95
C ARG A 542 -23.27 -11.12 15.45
N ASN A 543 -22.93 -10.00 16.08
CA ASN A 543 -23.02 -9.79 17.53
C ASN A 543 -23.66 -8.44 17.88
N PRO A 544 -24.86 -8.12 17.37
CA PRO A 544 -25.39 -6.76 17.44
C PRO A 544 -25.84 -6.41 18.86
N ARG A 545 -25.76 -5.12 19.23
CA ARG A 545 -26.20 -4.65 20.56
C ARG A 545 -27.71 -4.81 20.77
N PHE A 546 -28.46 -4.66 19.69
CA PHE A 546 -29.90 -4.86 19.59
C PHE A 546 -30.19 -5.98 18.60
N PRO A 547 -31.32 -6.69 18.68
CA PRO A 547 -31.62 -7.78 17.75
C PRO A 547 -31.50 -7.29 16.30
N LEU A 548 -30.72 -7.99 15.46
CA LEU A 548 -30.43 -7.54 14.09
C LEU A 548 -31.72 -7.37 13.29
N GLU A 549 -32.69 -8.26 13.51
CA GLU A 549 -34.01 -8.25 12.89
C GLU A 549 -34.85 -7.00 13.21
N SER A 550 -34.48 -6.22 14.24
CA SER A 550 -35.13 -4.94 14.52
C SER A 550 -34.55 -3.79 13.72
N THR A 551 -33.45 -4.00 12.99
CA THR A 551 -32.81 -3.01 12.12
C THR A 551 -33.58 -2.85 10.81
N VAL A 552 -34.16 -1.68 10.59
CA VAL A 552 -35.05 -1.41 9.44
C VAL A 552 -34.31 -0.85 8.24
N ALA A 553 -33.19 -0.17 8.46
CA ALA A 553 -32.35 0.40 7.42
C ALA A 553 -30.98 0.78 7.98
N MET A 554 -29.98 0.84 7.10
CA MET A 554 -28.66 1.35 7.41
C MET A 554 -28.23 2.40 6.38
N LEU A 555 -27.74 3.55 6.89
CA LEU A 555 -27.11 4.60 6.09
C LEU A 555 -25.61 4.57 6.36
N ASN A 556 -24.82 4.34 5.32
CA ASN A 556 -23.36 4.35 5.37
C ASN A 556 -22.78 5.63 4.78
N LEU A 557 -21.72 6.13 5.41
CA LEU A 557 -21.00 7.32 5.01
C LEU A 557 -19.52 6.97 4.87
N ASP A 558 -19.01 7.06 3.65
CA ASP A 558 -17.61 6.76 3.37
C ASP A 558 -17.13 7.54 2.13
N MET A 559 -15.92 8.11 2.20
CA MET A 559 -15.33 9.00 1.19
C MET A 559 -16.30 10.08 0.69
N VAL A 560 -16.74 10.95 1.61
CA VAL A 560 -17.73 12.01 1.39
C VAL A 560 -17.14 13.44 1.42
N GLY A 561 -15.81 13.55 1.52
CA GLY A 561 -15.07 14.80 1.60
C GLY A 561 -14.63 15.38 0.26
N ARG A 562 -14.71 14.63 -0.84
CA ARG A 562 -14.16 15.02 -2.16
C ARG A 562 -15.23 15.35 -3.19
N LEU A 563 -16.36 15.91 -2.75
CA LEU A 563 -17.45 16.32 -3.63
C LEU A 563 -16.96 17.23 -4.77
N ALA A 564 -17.10 16.75 -6.00
CA ALA A 564 -16.77 17.44 -7.24
C ALA A 564 -17.99 17.51 -8.16
N ASP A 565 -18.10 18.58 -8.97
CA ASP A 565 -19.20 18.78 -9.94
C ASP A 565 -20.62 18.67 -9.35
N ASN A 566 -20.76 18.88 -8.03
CA ASN A 566 -22.00 18.71 -7.28
C ASN A 566 -22.59 17.27 -7.34
N ASP A 567 -21.75 16.29 -7.68
CA ASP A 567 -22.14 14.90 -7.90
C ASP A 567 -22.01 14.08 -6.62
N LEU A 568 -23.13 13.59 -6.10
CA LEU A 568 -23.17 12.66 -4.97
C LEU A 568 -23.61 11.28 -5.46
N THR A 569 -22.76 10.27 -5.24
CA THR A 569 -23.12 8.88 -5.56
C THR A 569 -23.85 8.26 -4.38
N VAL A 570 -24.94 7.56 -4.67
CA VAL A 570 -25.74 6.85 -3.67
C VAL A 570 -25.89 5.39 -4.12
N TYR A 571 -25.26 4.47 -3.41
CA TYR A 571 -25.45 3.03 -3.59
C TYR A 571 -26.65 2.52 -2.81
N GLY A 572 -27.12 1.33 -3.19
CA GLY A 572 -28.19 0.63 -2.50
C GLY A 572 -29.60 1.14 -2.82
N THR A 573 -29.80 2.01 -3.82
CA THR A 573 -31.13 2.59 -4.08
C THR A 573 -32.17 1.55 -4.53
N GLY A 574 -31.72 0.39 -5.01
CA GLY A 574 -32.57 -0.75 -5.35
C GLY A 574 -32.83 -1.72 -4.20
N THR A 575 -32.26 -1.49 -3.01
CA THR A 575 -32.39 -2.39 -1.85
C THR A 575 -33.69 -2.23 -1.08
N SER A 576 -34.48 -1.21 -1.43
CA SER A 576 -35.89 -1.10 -1.05
C SER A 576 -36.68 -0.39 -2.15
N PRO A 577 -37.92 -0.83 -2.44
CA PRO A 577 -38.87 -0.01 -3.18
C PRO A 577 -39.03 1.35 -2.48
N GLY A 578 -39.07 2.44 -3.25
CA GLY A 578 -39.28 3.78 -2.70
C GLY A 578 -38.02 4.59 -2.36
N PHE A 579 -36.82 3.99 -2.39
CA PHE A 579 -35.58 4.71 -2.07
C PHE A 579 -35.22 5.76 -3.12
N ASP A 580 -35.49 5.51 -4.40
CA ASP A 580 -35.29 6.53 -5.44
C ASP A 580 -36.18 7.77 -5.19
N GLU A 581 -37.46 7.57 -4.88
CA GLU A 581 -38.42 8.65 -4.58
C GLU A 581 -38.12 9.35 -3.26
N LEU A 582 -37.66 8.62 -2.24
CA LEU A 582 -37.16 9.18 -1.00
C LEU A 582 -36.00 10.14 -1.28
N LEU A 583 -34.99 9.66 -2.00
CA LEU A 583 -33.80 10.43 -2.34
C LEU A 583 -34.13 11.68 -3.16
N ASP A 584 -35.01 11.56 -4.15
CA ASP A 584 -35.44 12.72 -4.95
C ASP A 584 -36.12 13.79 -4.07
N ARG A 585 -37.02 13.37 -3.19
CA ARG A 585 -37.74 14.27 -2.28
C ARG A 585 -36.81 14.99 -1.30
N VAL A 586 -35.90 14.27 -0.64
CA VAL A 586 -34.95 14.92 0.29
C VAL A 586 -33.99 15.84 -0.45
N ASN A 587 -33.61 15.46 -1.68
CA ASN A 587 -32.67 16.21 -2.49
C ASN A 587 -33.25 17.50 -3.10
N GLU A 588 -34.58 17.70 -3.09
CA GLU A 588 -35.18 19.01 -3.39
C GLU A 588 -34.64 20.12 -2.47
N LYS A 589 -34.23 19.77 -1.24
CA LYS A 589 -33.66 20.72 -0.27
C LYS A 589 -32.16 20.94 -0.45
N THR A 590 -31.43 19.89 -0.84
CA THR A 590 -29.96 19.92 -0.85
C THR A 590 -29.35 20.11 -2.24
N GLY A 591 -30.08 19.78 -3.32
CA GLY A 591 -29.73 20.15 -4.68
C GLY A 591 -28.52 19.43 -5.30
N PHE A 592 -28.21 18.20 -4.90
CA PHE A 592 -27.15 17.38 -5.51
C PHE A 592 -27.54 16.85 -6.89
N SER A 593 -26.53 16.60 -7.72
CA SER A 593 -26.64 15.72 -8.88
C SER A 593 -26.47 14.28 -8.39
N LEU A 594 -27.58 13.58 -8.15
CA LEU A 594 -27.54 12.23 -7.58
C LEU A 594 -27.21 11.18 -8.66
N PHE A 595 -26.11 10.47 -8.46
CA PHE A 595 -25.80 9.25 -9.21
C PHE A 595 -26.25 8.03 -8.41
N LYS A 596 -27.42 7.49 -8.77
CA LYS A 596 -28.05 6.38 -8.05
C LYS A 596 -27.57 5.04 -8.60
N VAL A 597 -26.98 4.22 -7.73
CA VAL A 597 -26.53 2.86 -8.01
C VAL A 597 -27.49 1.88 -7.32
N PRO A 598 -28.28 1.09 -8.06
CA PRO A 598 -29.29 0.23 -7.45
C PRO A 598 -28.71 -0.87 -6.55
N SER A 599 -27.52 -1.38 -6.87
CA SER A 599 -26.89 -2.49 -6.14
C SER A 599 -26.62 -2.15 -4.67
N GLY A 600 -26.98 -3.07 -3.78
CA GLY A 600 -26.58 -3.06 -2.36
C GLY A 600 -25.20 -3.69 -2.10
N TYR A 601 -24.57 -4.29 -3.11
CA TYR A 601 -23.16 -4.69 -3.05
C TYR A 601 -22.26 -3.48 -3.34
N GLY A 602 -21.19 -3.34 -2.56
CA GLY A 602 -20.23 -2.25 -2.67
C GLY A 602 -19.06 -2.45 -1.71
N PRO A 603 -17.96 -1.71 -1.90
CA PRO A 603 -16.72 -1.89 -1.16
C PRO A 603 -16.72 -1.11 0.17
N SER A 604 -17.77 -1.24 1.00
CA SER A 604 -17.85 -0.54 2.28
C SER A 604 -18.84 -1.23 3.24
N ASP A 605 -18.92 -0.78 4.49
CA ASP A 605 -19.60 -1.45 5.61
C ASP A 605 -21.09 -1.77 5.40
N HIS A 606 -21.79 -0.99 4.57
CA HIS A 606 -23.18 -1.28 4.19
C HIS A 606 -23.37 -2.71 3.64
N GLN A 607 -22.33 -3.27 3.01
CA GLN A 607 -22.38 -4.62 2.44
C GLN A 607 -22.68 -5.68 3.51
N SER A 608 -22.10 -5.54 4.71
CA SER A 608 -22.31 -6.46 5.84
C SER A 608 -23.79 -6.52 6.24
N PHE A 609 -24.48 -5.37 6.22
CA PHE A 609 -25.92 -5.28 6.52
C PHE A 609 -26.78 -5.80 5.37
N TYR A 610 -26.44 -5.45 4.13
CA TYR A 610 -27.18 -5.91 2.95
C TYR A 610 -27.15 -7.44 2.79
N GLN A 611 -26.01 -8.09 3.11
CA GLN A 611 -25.91 -9.55 3.15
C GLN A 611 -26.84 -10.21 4.19
N HIS A 612 -27.27 -9.45 5.20
CA HIS A 612 -28.24 -9.86 6.21
C HIS A 612 -29.67 -9.37 5.91
N LYS A 613 -29.95 -9.00 4.66
CA LYS A 613 -31.28 -8.59 4.17
C LYS A 613 -31.82 -7.31 4.80
N ILE A 614 -30.93 -6.38 5.14
CA ILE A 614 -31.29 -5.05 5.62
C ILE A 614 -31.22 -4.08 4.43
N PRO A 615 -32.24 -3.24 4.20
CA PRO A 615 -32.16 -2.14 3.23
C PRO A 615 -31.02 -1.17 3.57
N VAL A 616 -30.23 -0.79 2.57
CA VAL A 616 -29.07 0.08 2.77
C VAL A 616 -29.00 1.24 1.79
N LEU A 617 -28.47 2.36 2.24
CA LEU A 617 -27.97 3.44 1.40
C LEU A 617 -26.53 3.73 1.75
N PHE A 618 -25.68 3.97 0.75
CA PHE A 618 -24.28 4.34 0.96
C PHE A 618 -23.94 5.59 0.15
N PHE A 619 -23.52 6.65 0.83
CA PHE A 619 -23.13 7.92 0.21
C PHE A 619 -21.62 7.98 -0.03
N PHE A 620 -21.24 8.36 -1.25
CA PHE A 620 -19.87 8.30 -1.75
C PHE A 620 -19.60 9.43 -2.75
N THR A 621 -18.40 10.02 -2.75
CA THR A 621 -18.02 11.11 -3.68
C THR A 621 -17.07 10.67 -4.80
N GLY A 622 -16.77 9.37 -4.91
CA GLY A 622 -15.96 8.83 -6.00
C GLY A 622 -14.50 8.61 -5.62
N LEU A 623 -13.83 7.66 -6.29
CA LEU A 623 -12.39 7.46 -6.11
C LEU A 623 -11.58 8.61 -6.73
N HIS A 624 -10.51 9.04 -6.05
CA HIS A 624 -9.56 10.07 -6.51
C HIS A 624 -8.11 9.56 -6.48
N SER A 625 -7.18 10.35 -6.99
CA SER A 625 -5.76 9.96 -7.12
C SER A 625 -5.04 9.74 -5.79
N ASP A 626 -5.50 10.41 -4.73
CA ASP A 626 -4.93 10.35 -3.38
C ASP A 626 -5.41 9.16 -2.54
N TYR A 627 -6.41 8.41 -3.03
CA TYR A 627 -6.97 7.24 -2.35
C TYR A 627 -5.88 6.25 -1.90
N HIS A 628 -5.89 5.85 -0.62
CA HIS A 628 -4.90 4.98 0.02
C HIS A 628 -3.44 5.46 -0.14
N ARG A 629 -3.20 6.78 -0.13
CA ARG A 629 -1.86 7.37 -0.21
C ARG A 629 -1.62 8.37 0.94
N PRO A 630 -0.35 8.68 1.26
CA PRO A 630 -0.02 9.74 2.21
C PRO A 630 -0.53 11.12 1.80
N SER A 631 -0.90 11.29 0.53
CA SER A 631 -1.40 12.54 0.00
C SER A 631 -2.91 12.74 0.25
N ASP A 632 -3.62 11.81 0.91
CA ASP A 632 -5.02 12.00 1.32
C ASP A 632 -5.11 12.83 2.60
N THR A 633 -5.00 14.14 2.46
CA THR A 633 -4.80 15.12 3.54
C THR A 633 -5.96 16.11 3.69
N ALA A 634 -6.14 16.69 4.88
CA ALA A 634 -7.30 17.52 5.21
C ALA A 634 -7.44 18.80 4.37
N ASP A 635 -6.34 19.34 3.82
CA ASP A 635 -6.34 20.53 2.94
C ASP A 635 -7.07 20.30 1.61
N LYS A 636 -7.29 19.04 1.24
CA LYS A 636 -7.96 18.61 0.01
C LYS A 636 -9.47 18.41 0.16
N ILE A 637 -10.01 18.63 1.35
CA ILE A 637 -11.40 18.35 1.69
C ILE A 637 -12.33 19.52 1.34
N ASN A 638 -13.46 19.20 0.72
CA ASN A 638 -14.54 20.13 0.43
C ASN A 638 -15.53 20.20 1.61
N PHE A 639 -15.21 21.02 2.63
CA PHE A 639 -16.04 21.17 3.83
C PHE A 639 -17.45 21.71 3.57
N GLU A 640 -17.62 22.60 2.58
CA GLU A 640 -18.94 23.11 2.20
C GLU A 640 -19.81 22.00 1.60
N GLY A 641 -19.21 21.18 0.75
CA GLY A 641 -19.82 19.97 0.21
C GLY A 641 -20.22 18.99 1.32
N MET A 642 -19.30 18.72 2.25
CA MET A 642 -19.57 17.86 3.41
C MET A 642 -20.73 18.40 4.26
N ALA A 643 -20.80 19.71 4.52
CA ALA A 643 -21.90 20.28 5.30
C ALA A 643 -23.27 20.05 4.64
N ARG A 644 -23.34 20.12 3.31
CA ARG A 644 -24.55 19.76 2.54
C ARG A 644 -24.81 18.25 2.57
N ILE A 645 -23.77 17.42 2.55
CA ILE A 645 -23.89 15.96 2.67
C ILE A 645 -24.44 15.59 4.06
N THR A 646 -23.98 16.26 5.12
CA THR A 646 -24.53 16.13 6.48
C THR A 646 -26.03 16.42 6.51
N GLU A 647 -26.49 17.43 5.77
CA GLU A 647 -27.92 17.76 5.69
C GLU A 647 -28.74 16.64 5.02
N ILE A 648 -28.35 16.15 3.84
CA ILE A 648 -29.09 15.06 3.17
C ILE A 648 -29.02 13.75 3.97
N ALA A 649 -27.88 13.43 4.59
CA ALA A 649 -27.74 12.27 5.46
C ALA A 649 -28.67 12.35 6.68
N THR A 650 -28.74 13.53 7.31
CA THR A 650 -29.66 13.82 8.40
C THR A 650 -31.11 13.63 7.98
N LEU A 651 -31.50 14.14 6.80
CA LEU A 651 -32.87 14.02 6.29
C LEU A 651 -33.25 12.57 6.01
N VAL A 652 -32.37 11.80 5.38
CA VAL A 652 -32.59 10.37 5.11
C VAL A 652 -32.70 9.56 6.41
N ALA A 653 -31.76 9.74 7.34
CA ALA A 653 -31.79 9.03 8.63
C ALA A 653 -33.05 9.38 9.45
N SER A 654 -33.47 10.65 9.43
CA SER A 654 -34.70 11.10 10.09
C SER A 654 -35.96 10.48 9.45
N GLU A 655 -36.00 10.34 8.12
CA GLU A 655 -37.12 9.67 7.44
C GLU A 655 -37.19 8.19 7.82
N PHE A 656 -36.06 7.49 7.83
CA PHE A 656 -36.00 6.10 8.29
C PHE A 656 -36.47 5.96 9.74
N ALA A 657 -36.15 6.94 10.58
CA ALA A 657 -36.52 6.94 11.98
C ALA A 657 -38.01 7.23 12.24
N THR A 658 -38.72 7.88 11.32
CA THR A 658 -40.07 8.42 11.55
C THR A 658 -41.15 7.79 10.67
N THR A 659 -40.79 7.16 9.55
CA THR A 659 -41.76 6.51 8.67
C THR A 659 -42.43 5.35 9.39
N GLU A 660 -43.77 5.34 9.41
CA GLU A 660 -44.56 4.32 10.10
C GLU A 660 -44.25 2.90 9.62
N THR A 661 -44.23 2.71 8.30
CA THR A 661 -43.91 1.41 7.69
C THR A 661 -42.40 1.33 7.43
N PRO A 662 -41.70 0.30 7.92
CA PRO A 662 -40.27 0.14 7.64
C PRO A 662 -40.04 -0.10 6.14
N PRO A 663 -38.89 0.32 5.59
CA PRO A 663 -38.51 -0.01 4.21
C PRO A 663 -38.53 -1.53 3.96
N GLU A 664 -39.04 -1.95 2.81
CA GLU A 664 -39.09 -3.36 2.43
C GLU A 664 -37.76 -3.77 1.78
N TYR A 665 -37.17 -4.89 2.19
CA TYR A 665 -35.95 -5.38 1.55
C TYR A 665 -36.22 -5.88 0.12
N ALA A 666 -35.35 -5.47 -0.81
CA ALA A 666 -35.26 -5.98 -2.17
C ALA A 666 -33.85 -6.47 -2.50
N GLU A 667 -33.77 -7.60 -3.17
CA GLU A 667 -32.51 -8.17 -3.67
C GLU A 667 -32.09 -7.48 -4.99
N THR A 668 -30.79 -7.24 -5.14
CA THR A 668 -30.18 -6.49 -6.24
C THR A 668 -29.06 -7.30 -6.89
N THR A 669 -28.68 -6.92 -8.12
CA THR A 669 -27.63 -7.61 -8.88
C THR A 669 -26.24 -7.30 -8.36
N ARG A 670 -25.29 -8.24 -8.52
CA ARG A 670 -23.86 -8.02 -8.23
C ARG A 670 -23.10 -7.20 -9.28
N ASP A 671 -23.78 -6.73 -10.32
CA ASP A 671 -23.18 -5.85 -11.33
C ASP A 671 -23.03 -4.43 -10.74
N VAL A 672 -21.86 -4.16 -10.17
CA VAL A 672 -21.54 -2.89 -9.50
C VAL A 672 -20.63 -2.07 -10.40
N LYS A 673 -21.07 -0.88 -10.78
CA LYS A 673 -20.21 0.11 -11.44
C LYS A 673 -19.69 1.07 -10.39
N ILE A 674 -18.42 0.91 -10.03
CA ILE A 674 -17.73 1.83 -9.11
C ILE A 674 -17.38 3.10 -9.88
N ARG A 675 -17.85 4.24 -9.39
CA ARG A 675 -17.57 5.54 -10.00
C ARG A 675 -16.16 6.01 -9.61
N GLN A 676 -15.31 6.21 -10.61
CA GLN A 676 -14.08 6.99 -10.46
C GLN A 676 -14.38 8.46 -10.74
N GLN A 677 -13.73 9.38 -10.02
CA GLN A 677 -13.80 10.79 -10.39
C GLN A 677 -13.19 10.99 -11.78
N SER A 678 -13.82 11.85 -12.58
CA SER A 678 -13.34 12.13 -13.93
C SER A 678 -11.98 12.81 -13.84
N LYS A 679 -10.92 12.15 -14.33
CA LYS A 679 -9.58 12.72 -14.31
C LYS A 679 -9.46 13.83 -15.35
N ALA A 680 -8.91 14.96 -14.95
CA ALA A 680 -8.52 15.99 -15.91
C ALA A 680 -7.46 15.41 -16.87
N TYR A 681 -7.66 15.70 -18.15
CA TYR A 681 -6.90 15.13 -19.26
C TYR A 681 -6.16 16.25 -19.98
N LEU A 682 -4.85 16.08 -20.14
CA LEU A 682 -4.00 16.96 -20.95
C LEU A 682 -3.80 16.41 -22.37
N GLY A 683 -3.65 15.08 -22.51
CA GLY A 683 -3.46 14.39 -23.78
C GLY A 683 -2.04 14.39 -24.32
N VAL A 684 -1.06 14.16 -23.44
CA VAL A 684 0.35 14.00 -23.77
C VAL A 684 0.86 12.62 -23.35
N SER A 685 1.75 12.05 -24.14
CA SER A 685 2.62 10.95 -23.71
C SER A 685 3.91 11.53 -23.16
N LEU A 686 4.44 10.92 -22.09
CA LEU A 686 5.52 11.49 -21.31
C LEU A 686 6.66 10.48 -21.11
N ARG A 687 7.87 11.01 -20.90
CA ARG A 687 9.01 10.27 -20.36
C ARG A 687 9.86 11.18 -19.48
N ASP A 688 10.60 10.59 -18.55
CA ASP A 688 11.59 11.32 -17.77
C ASP A 688 12.80 11.71 -18.63
N VAL A 689 13.50 12.74 -18.17
CA VAL A 689 14.74 13.21 -18.78
C VAL A 689 15.86 12.23 -18.45
N THR A 690 16.63 11.79 -19.45
CA THR A 690 17.73 10.85 -19.22
C THR A 690 19.02 11.58 -18.79
N ASN A 691 19.92 10.83 -18.13
CA ASN A 691 21.25 11.34 -17.74
C ASN A 691 22.12 11.77 -18.93
N GLU A 692 21.89 11.24 -20.15
CA GLU A 692 22.62 11.67 -21.36
C GLU A 692 22.06 12.97 -21.95
N GLU A 693 20.77 13.24 -21.78
CA GLU A 693 20.13 14.47 -22.24
C GLU A 693 20.42 15.65 -21.32
N PHE A 694 20.73 15.39 -20.04
CA PHE A 694 21.24 16.36 -19.07
C PHE A 694 22.42 17.17 -19.63
N ALA A 695 23.38 16.53 -20.31
CA ALA A 695 24.56 17.20 -20.87
C ALA A 695 24.24 18.24 -21.96
N ARG A 696 23.05 18.18 -22.58
CA ARG A 696 22.60 19.16 -23.58
C ARG A 696 21.91 20.38 -22.97
N PHE A 697 21.45 20.30 -21.73
CA PHE A 697 20.66 21.35 -21.06
C PHE A 697 21.33 21.90 -19.78
N ALA A 698 22.48 21.35 -19.39
CA ALA A 698 23.22 21.83 -18.23
C ALA A 698 23.66 23.30 -18.42
N PRO A 699 23.50 24.17 -17.40
CA PRO A 699 24.09 25.50 -17.42
C PRO A 699 25.63 25.40 -17.48
N PRO A 700 26.33 26.47 -17.90
CA PRO A 700 27.78 26.45 -17.98
C PRO A 700 28.43 26.13 -16.61
N PRO A 701 29.67 25.60 -16.60
CA PRO A 701 30.28 25.01 -15.40
C PRO A 701 30.43 25.95 -14.19
N ASP A 702 30.31 27.26 -14.40
CA ASP A 702 30.42 28.31 -13.39
C ASP A 702 29.18 28.44 -12.48
N GLN A 703 28.08 27.73 -12.78
CA GLN A 703 26.84 27.73 -11.96
C GLN A 703 26.60 26.43 -11.18
N LEU A 704 27.52 25.46 -11.21
CA LEU A 704 27.37 24.13 -10.57
C LEU A 704 27.62 24.09 -9.04
N ALA A 705 27.56 25.23 -8.35
CA ALA A 705 27.91 25.34 -6.92
C ALA A 705 26.78 24.96 -5.93
N GLN A 706 25.77 24.16 -6.34
CA GLN A 706 24.72 23.67 -5.44
C GLN A 706 24.54 22.14 -5.54
N PRO A 707 24.54 21.39 -4.42
CA PRO A 707 24.48 19.92 -4.40
C PRO A 707 23.20 19.30 -4.97
N ASP A 708 22.12 20.08 -5.09
CA ASP A 708 20.78 19.58 -5.47
C ASP A 708 20.55 19.57 -7.00
N ALA A 709 21.56 19.91 -7.80
CA ALA A 709 21.46 20.11 -9.25
C ALA A 709 21.66 18.83 -10.10
N VAL A 710 21.61 17.63 -9.49
CA VAL A 710 22.08 16.37 -10.12
C VAL A 710 21.01 15.67 -10.98
N HIS A 711 19.74 16.10 -10.98
CA HIS A 711 18.73 15.59 -11.91
C HIS A 711 18.00 16.71 -12.67
N PRO A 712 17.90 16.62 -14.02
CA PRO A 712 17.15 17.60 -14.80
C PRO A 712 15.65 17.50 -14.46
N ARG A 713 15.12 18.56 -13.85
CA ARG A 713 13.71 18.69 -13.46
C ARG A 713 12.79 18.84 -14.68
N GLY A 714 11.71 18.06 -14.71
CA GLY A 714 10.59 18.20 -15.63
C GLY A 714 10.26 16.94 -16.44
N ALA A 715 9.14 16.96 -17.15
CA ALA A 715 8.66 15.83 -17.95
C ALA A 715 8.75 16.13 -19.45
N ILE A 716 9.35 15.23 -20.23
CA ILE A 716 9.46 15.38 -21.69
C ILE A 716 8.20 14.82 -22.36
N VAL A 717 7.56 15.64 -23.19
CA VAL A 717 6.46 15.24 -24.05
C VAL A 717 7.02 14.40 -25.20
N THR A 718 6.65 13.13 -25.27
CA THR A 718 7.04 12.23 -26.36
C THR A 718 6.06 12.26 -27.51
N ASP A 719 4.79 12.48 -27.22
CA ASP A 719 3.72 12.54 -28.20
C ASP A 719 2.56 13.40 -27.69
N VAL A 720 1.75 13.94 -28.61
CA VAL A 720 0.57 14.76 -28.32
C VAL A 720 -0.61 14.17 -29.06
N ALA A 721 -1.66 13.80 -28.32
CA ALA A 721 -2.83 13.18 -28.92
C ALA A 721 -3.64 14.19 -29.75
N GLU A 722 -4.11 13.76 -30.92
CA GLU A 722 -4.98 14.57 -31.81
C GLU A 722 -6.30 14.92 -31.12
N GLY A 723 -6.73 16.18 -31.25
CA GLY A 723 -7.92 16.74 -30.61
C GLY A 723 -7.79 16.97 -29.10
N SER A 724 -6.58 16.84 -28.53
CA SER A 724 -6.36 17.01 -27.10
C SER A 724 -6.27 18.47 -26.65
N PRO A 725 -6.43 18.72 -25.33
CA PRO A 725 -6.12 20.02 -24.74
C PRO A 725 -4.69 20.48 -24.99
N ALA A 726 -3.72 19.57 -24.93
CA ALA A 726 -2.31 19.86 -25.20
C ALA A 726 -2.08 20.33 -26.63
N GLU A 727 -2.69 19.67 -27.62
CA GLU A 727 -2.62 20.09 -29.02
C GLU A 727 -3.24 21.48 -29.21
N SER A 728 -4.42 21.69 -28.62
CA SER A 728 -5.13 22.97 -28.68
C SER A 728 -4.34 24.12 -28.03
N ALA A 729 -3.54 23.81 -27.02
CA ALA A 729 -2.66 24.75 -26.34
C ALA A 729 -1.29 24.91 -27.04
N GLY A 730 -1.03 24.16 -28.12
CA GLY A 730 0.21 24.26 -28.90
C GLY A 730 1.42 23.59 -28.26
N ILE A 731 1.21 22.63 -27.35
CA ILE A 731 2.24 21.74 -26.81
C ILE A 731 2.66 20.77 -27.91
N ARG A 732 3.95 20.44 -27.98
CA ARG A 732 4.56 19.63 -29.04
C ARG A 732 5.42 18.51 -28.45
N ALA A 733 5.62 17.45 -29.22
CA ALA A 733 6.66 16.48 -28.91
C ALA A 733 8.02 17.17 -28.77
N ALA A 734 8.84 16.67 -27.85
CA ALA A 734 10.11 17.23 -27.37
C ALA A 734 10.02 18.50 -26.50
N ASP A 735 8.83 19.05 -26.23
CA ASP A 735 8.68 20.05 -25.16
C ASP A 735 8.97 19.40 -23.80
N ARG A 736 9.70 20.10 -22.93
CA ARG A 736 9.89 19.68 -21.54
C ARG A 736 9.05 20.55 -20.62
N VAL A 737 8.04 19.98 -19.97
CA VAL A 737 7.23 20.68 -18.98
C VAL A 737 8.02 20.79 -17.68
N VAL A 738 8.27 22.02 -17.21
CA VAL A 738 9.07 22.26 -16.00
C VAL A 738 8.26 22.83 -14.83
N LYS A 739 7.13 23.48 -15.13
CA LYS A 739 6.20 23.95 -14.10
C LYS A 739 4.76 23.77 -14.54
N LEU A 740 3.89 23.54 -13.57
CA LEU A 740 2.45 23.56 -13.75
C LEU A 740 1.82 24.32 -12.57
N ALA A 741 0.94 25.29 -12.88
CA ALA A 741 0.24 26.10 -11.88
C ALA A 741 1.19 26.73 -10.82
N GLY A 742 2.40 27.11 -11.22
CA GLY A 742 3.42 27.69 -10.34
C GLY A 742 4.28 26.68 -9.55
N ARG A 743 3.94 25.38 -9.56
CA ARG A 743 4.73 24.30 -8.94
C ARG A 743 5.83 23.82 -9.89
N GLU A 744 7.07 23.72 -9.40
CA GLU A 744 8.16 23.07 -10.14
C GLU A 744 7.95 21.56 -10.19
N LEU A 745 8.21 20.98 -11.36
CA LEU A 745 8.06 19.55 -11.63
C LEU A 745 9.42 18.89 -11.67
N VAL A 746 9.61 17.83 -10.89
CA VAL A 746 10.83 17.02 -10.89
C VAL A 746 10.83 16.03 -12.05
N GLY A 747 9.69 15.42 -12.38
CA GLY A 747 9.59 14.42 -13.46
C GLY A 747 8.17 14.13 -13.92
N VAL A 748 7.99 13.02 -14.63
CA VAL A 748 6.68 12.55 -15.11
C VAL A 748 5.66 12.33 -13.98
N PRO A 749 6.02 11.72 -12.83
CA PRO A 749 5.06 11.51 -11.74
C PRO A 749 4.41 12.82 -11.27
N ASP A 750 5.23 13.87 -11.10
CA ASP A 750 4.76 15.18 -10.66
C ASP A 750 3.79 15.82 -11.66
N LEU A 751 4.05 15.69 -12.97
CA LEU A 751 3.16 16.23 -13.99
C LEU A 751 1.82 15.47 -14.02
N VAL A 752 1.86 14.14 -13.90
CA VAL A 752 0.67 13.30 -13.87
C VAL A 752 -0.18 13.59 -12.63
N GLU A 753 0.45 13.72 -11.47
CA GLU A 753 -0.19 14.14 -10.21
C GLU A 753 -0.77 15.56 -10.31
N SER A 754 0.02 16.49 -10.84
CA SER A 754 -0.39 17.91 -10.95
C SER A 754 -1.53 18.11 -11.93
N ILE A 755 -1.64 17.28 -12.98
CA ILE A 755 -2.82 17.26 -13.86
C ILE A 755 -3.98 16.51 -13.22
N GLY A 756 -3.74 15.37 -12.59
CA GLY A 756 -4.77 14.54 -11.96
C GLY A 756 -5.48 15.21 -10.77
N SER A 757 -4.82 16.16 -10.10
CA SER A 757 -5.39 16.96 -9.02
C SER A 757 -6.25 18.14 -9.48
N GLN A 758 -6.31 18.43 -10.78
CA GLN A 758 -7.11 19.51 -11.33
C GLN A 758 -8.53 19.04 -11.66
N SER A 759 -9.49 19.95 -11.60
CA SER A 759 -10.84 19.68 -12.09
C SER A 759 -10.89 19.62 -13.61
N VAL A 760 -11.87 18.88 -14.14
CA VAL A 760 -12.20 18.94 -15.58
C VAL A 760 -12.59 20.37 -15.92
N ASN A 761 -12.10 20.89 -17.05
CA ASN A 761 -12.24 22.29 -17.48
C ASN A 761 -11.41 23.32 -16.69
N ALA A 762 -10.55 22.89 -15.76
CA ALA A 762 -9.61 23.80 -15.12
C ALA A 762 -8.68 24.44 -16.15
N LYS A 763 -8.49 25.76 -16.02
CA LYS A 763 -7.46 26.50 -16.76
C LYS A 763 -6.18 26.50 -15.97
N VAL A 764 -5.14 25.86 -16.51
CA VAL A 764 -3.83 25.77 -15.87
C VAL A 764 -2.75 26.34 -16.78
N THR A 765 -1.75 26.96 -16.17
CA THR A 765 -0.59 27.48 -16.87
C THR A 765 0.59 26.51 -16.73
N LEU A 766 1.19 26.15 -17.85
CA LEU A 766 2.40 25.33 -17.94
C LEU A 766 3.58 26.20 -18.38
N GLU A 767 4.73 26.00 -17.76
CA GLU A 767 6.01 26.52 -18.26
C GLU A 767 6.75 25.37 -18.95
N LEU A 768 7.03 25.55 -20.24
CA LEU A 768 7.71 24.59 -21.09
C LEU A 768 9.13 25.08 -21.37
N ASP A 769 10.10 24.18 -21.43
CA ASP A 769 11.35 24.39 -22.15
C ASP A 769 11.21 23.79 -23.55
N ARG A 770 11.24 24.66 -24.55
CA ARG A 770 11.21 24.30 -25.97
C ARG A 770 12.56 24.65 -26.59
N SER A 771 13.40 23.64 -26.76
CA SER A 771 14.72 23.79 -27.38
C SER A 771 15.64 24.82 -26.67
N GLY A 772 15.53 24.97 -25.35
CA GLY A 772 16.31 25.89 -24.53
C GLY A 772 15.59 27.21 -24.21
N GLU A 773 14.42 27.47 -24.79
CA GLU A 773 13.63 28.68 -24.51
C GLU A 773 12.44 28.37 -23.59
N ARG A 774 12.22 29.23 -22.59
CA ARG A 774 11.04 29.15 -21.71
C ARG A 774 9.80 29.67 -22.43
N VAL A 775 8.79 28.83 -22.56
CA VAL A 775 7.50 29.15 -23.19
C VAL A 775 6.39 28.89 -22.18
N GLU A 776 5.59 29.91 -21.90
CA GLU A 776 4.42 29.77 -21.05
C GLU A 776 3.17 29.49 -21.89
N VAL A 777 2.39 28.49 -21.48
CA VAL A 777 1.19 28.03 -22.19
C VAL A 777 0.05 27.84 -21.21
N THR A 778 -1.09 28.48 -21.47
CA THR A 778 -2.33 28.21 -20.73
C THR A 778 -3.17 27.17 -21.46
N VAL A 779 -3.53 26.08 -20.77
CA VAL A 779 -4.41 25.02 -21.29
C VAL A 779 -5.68 24.94 -20.47
N THR A 780 -6.79 24.64 -21.12
CA THR A 780 -8.04 24.24 -20.44
C THR A 780 -8.12 22.72 -20.48
N LEU A 781 -7.95 22.06 -19.34
CA LEU A 781 -7.98 20.60 -19.26
C LEU A 781 -9.38 20.08 -19.60
N GLN A 782 -9.48 18.88 -20.17
CA GLN A 782 -10.75 18.30 -20.56
C GLN A 782 -10.96 16.95 -19.89
N LYS A 783 -12.12 16.33 -20.11
CA LYS A 783 -12.36 14.94 -19.73
C LYS A 783 -11.64 14.04 -20.73
N ARG A 784 -11.05 12.93 -20.27
CA ARG A 784 -10.42 11.95 -21.16
C ARG A 784 -11.47 11.34 -22.12
N PRO A 785 -11.18 11.24 -23.42
CA PRO A 785 -12.09 10.56 -24.36
C PRO A 785 -12.29 9.10 -23.95
N GLY A 786 -13.54 8.71 -23.68
CA GLY A 786 -13.92 7.34 -23.27
C GLY A 786 -14.29 7.17 -21.79
N ASP A 787 -14.05 8.18 -20.95
CA ASP A 787 -14.50 8.24 -19.54
C ASP A 787 -15.93 8.79 -19.39
#